data_AF-A0A8T4WQT3-F1
#
_entry.id   AF-A0A8T4WQT3-F1
#
_cell.length_a   1.000
_cell.length_b   1.000
_cell.length_c   1.000
_cell.angle_alpha   90.00
_cell.angle_beta   90.00
_cell.angle_gamma   90.00
#
_symmetry.space_group_name_H-M   'P 1'
#
loop_
_entity.id
_entity.type
_entity.pdbx_description
1 polymer ?
#
loop_
_entity_poly.entity_id
_entity_poly.type
_entity_poly.pdbx_seq_one_letter_code
_entity_poly.pdbx_strand_id
1 'polypeptide(L)'
;FGCRPYLKTEDGHITLQIANSTFTNYVMDTIFDIKGISKEKRLPANILQYNKNFVQGVIAGIIDGDGSVTTSQTSIVLRTASRTLLEQMSVVLNLVGFTVRDRNLEGVGSTRSYNGRLITQHYPLYGMSFRTLQHSIPSVKYQSATISTKAWRAEGSGWHKVLNNQQTEIPDEYIYDITTESHTLVVNGMWNHNCVGWDLQDILMKGFKGVSGKIESKPAKHFGTALMQIVNYLYTLQGEAAGAQALSNFDTLLAPFIRSDNLTYAQVKQEMQKFMYNMNVPTRVGFQSPFTNITLDLTVPSYMKDEPVIIGGQPQETSYKEYQEEMVMINQTFAEIMIEGDAQGRPFTFPIPTYNITKDFDWENEKLDSLWEMTAKYGIPYFSNFINSSMSPEDARSMCCRLRLDNRELRKRGGGLFGANPKTGSIGVVTINLPRIGYLAQDEKDFFNRLDEMMDLAKESLIIKREVIENLTETGLHPYSRFYLADIKKAYGQFWKNHFSTIGLIGMNDALLNFMNKSIGDPEGEKFAEKVMDHMRDRISDYQEETGSIFNLEATPAEGASYRMARIDKKTYPDIRVYNQENYRRNGDRDVEPYYTNSTQLPVGFTTDVFKALDLQDGLQTRYTGGTVLHIFLGEDAPNPDAVKQLVRKVAENYELPYYTITPTFSVCPEHGYIAGEHEFCPKCEQDGETTVCEVYSRVVGYLRPVNQWNKGKQREFTDRQTFAPFEKGKKGKKKMLAKA
;
A
#
# COMPACT_ATOMS: atom_id res chain seq x y z
N PHE A 1 -1.06 -11.56 -53.53
CA PHE A 1 -1.76 -12.73 -52.96
C PHE A 1 -3.20 -12.71 -53.42
N GLY A 2 -3.63 -13.70 -54.21
CA GLY A 2 -4.95 -13.71 -54.84
C GLY A 2 -6.08 -13.84 -53.84
N CYS A 3 -6.61 -12.70 -53.39
CA CYS A 3 -7.94 -12.58 -52.81
C CYS A 3 -8.86 -12.04 -53.91
N ARG A 4 -9.99 -12.70 -54.17
CA ARG A 4 -11.10 -12.08 -54.90
C ARG A 4 -12.13 -11.60 -53.88
N PRO A 5 -12.14 -10.31 -53.53
CA PRO A 5 -13.19 -9.76 -52.70
C PRO A 5 -14.50 -9.73 -53.50
N TYR A 6 -15.56 -10.32 -52.97
CA TYR A 6 -16.91 -9.98 -53.39
C TYR A 6 -17.49 -9.01 -52.38
N LEU A 7 -17.83 -7.82 -52.87
CA LEU A 7 -18.49 -6.78 -52.10
C LEU A 7 -20.00 -6.99 -52.25
N LYS A 8 -20.70 -7.25 -51.14
CA LYS A 8 -22.15 -7.10 -51.10
C LYS A 8 -22.48 -6.02 -50.06
N THR A 9 -22.74 -4.82 -50.55
CA THR A 9 -23.21 -3.69 -49.73
C THR A 9 -24.70 -3.81 -49.52
N GLU A 10 -25.09 -4.45 -48.43
CA GLU A 10 -26.34 -4.15 -47.75
C GLU A 10 -25.93 -3.81 -46.30
N ASP A 11 -26.12 -2.55 -45.93
CA ASP A 11 -26.02 -2.00 -44.56
C ASP A 11 -24.63 -1.78 -43.93
N GLY A 12 -23.70 -1.16 -44.68
CA GLY A 12 -22.53 -0.49 -44.08
C GLY A 12 -21.48 -1.42 -43.44
N HIS A 13 -21.54 -2.72 -43.71
CA HIS A 13 -20.53 -3.69 -43.30
C HIS A 13 -19.78 -4.26 -44.51
N ILE A 14 -18.45 -4.35 -44.41
CA ILE A 14 -17.61 -4.97 -45.44
C ILE A 14 -17.46 -6.44 -45.08
N THR A 15 -18.12 -7.33 -45.82
CA THR A 15 -17.90 -8.78 -45.69
C THR A 15 -16.87 -9.24 -46.73
N LEU A 16 -15.72 -9.69 -46.26
CA LEU A 16 -14.64 -10.25 -47.10
C LEU A 16 -14.70 -11.78 -47.06
N GLN A 17 -15.06 -12.42 -48.18
CA GLN A 17 -14.97 -13.88 -48.30
C GLN A 17 -13.60 -14.26 -48.87
N ILE A 18 -12.70 -14.76 -48.01
CA ILE A 18 -11.34 -15.16 -48.39
C ILE A 18 -11.33 -16.63 -48.79
N ALA A 19 -11.23 -16.91 -50.08
CA ALA A 19 -11.31 -18.27 -50.63
C ALA A 19 -9.95 -19.01 -50.70
N ASN A 20 -8.89 -18.53 -50.05
CA ASN A 20 -7.53 -19.04 -50.29
C ASN A 20 -6.85 -19.56 -49.01
N SER A 21 -6.41 -20.83 -49.04
CA SER A 21 -5.88 -21.54 -47.87
C SER A 21 -4.57 -20.96 -47.35
N THR A 22 -3.78 -20.26 -48.17
CA THR A 22 -2.44 -19.80 -47.76
C THR A 22 -2.46 -18.68 -46.72
N PHE A 23 -3.36 -17.69 -46.83
CA PHE A 23 -3.46 -16.62 -45.82
C PHE A 23 -4.08 -17.13 -44.52
N THR A 24 -5.13 -17.96 -44.64
CA THR A 24 -5.71 -18.64 -43.48
C THR A 24 -4.68 -19.53 -42.79
N ASN A 25 -3.87 -20.27 -43.54
CA ASN A 25 -2.77 -21.08 -42.99
C ASN A 25 -1.70 -20.20 -42.34
N TYR A 26 -1.33 -19.07 -42.95
CA TYR A 26 -0.38 -18.13 -42.37
C TYR A 26 -0.88 -17.53 -41.05
N VAL A 27 -2.15 -17.09 -41.00
CA VAL A 27 -2.77 -16.59 -39.77
C VAL A 27 -2.84 -17.69 -38.71
N MET A 28 -3.30 -18.89 -39.08
CA MET A 28 -3.39 -20.02 -38.15
C MET A 28 -2.01 -20.44 -37.62
N ASP A 29 -0.98 -20.47 -38.46
CA ASP A 29 0.39 -20.83 -38.07
C ASP A 29 1.11 -19.71 -37.31
N THR A 30 0.97 -18.46 -37.73
CA THR A 30 1.77 -17.34 -37.19
C THR A 30 1.10 -16.66 -36.01
N ILE A 31 -0.22 -16.52 -36.01
CA ILE A 31 -0.98 -15.83 -34.95
C ILE A 31 -1.50 -16.82 -33.92
N PHE A 32 -1.96 -17.99 -34.35
CA PHE A 32 -2.55 -19.00 -33.46
C PHE A 32 -1.59 -20.17 -33.15
N ASP A 33 -0.44 -20.26 -33.81
CA ASP A 33 0.52 -21.39 -33.71
C ASP A 33 -0.18 -22.75 -33.86
N ILE A 34 -1.11 -22.83 -34.83
CA ILE A 34 -1.87 -24.02 -35.20
C ILE A 34 -1.24 -24.58 -36.48
N LYS A 35 -0.33 -25.55 -36.31
CA LYS A 35 0.45 -26.19 -37.39
C LYS A 35 -0.25 -27.38 -38.05
N GLY A 36 -1.53 -27.65 -37.74
CA GLY A 36 -2.21 -28.84 -38.23
C GLY A 36 -3.61 -29.09 -37.69
N ILE A 37 -3.98 -30.37 -37.72
CA ILE A 37 -5.30 -31.02 -37.61
C ILE A 37 -6.19 -30.46 -36.48
N SER A 38 -7.52 -30.61 -36.64
CA SER A 38 -8.59 -30.15 -35.69
C SER A 38 -8.35 -30.42 -34.19
N LYS A 39 -7.55 -31.45 -33.84
CA LYS A 39 -7.24 -31.83 -32.45
C LYS A 39 -6.27 -30.88 -31.74
N GLU A 40 -5.52 -30.08 -32.48
CA GLU A 40 -4.48 -29.19 -31.94
C GLU A 40 -4.92 -27.72 -31.89
N LYS A 41 -6.18 -27.43 -32.26
CA LYS A 41 -6.73 -26.07 -32.18
C LYS A 41 -6.55 -25.51 -30.76
N ARG A 42 -6.14 -24.25 -30.65
CA ARG A 42 -6.04 -23.50 -29.38
C ARG A 42 -6.30 -22.02 -29.64
N LEU A 43 -6.69 -21.29 -28.60
CA LEU A 43 -6.68 -19.83 -28.62
C LEU A 43 -5.23 -19.33 -28.54
N PRO A 44 -4.93 -18.12 -29.05
CA PRO A 44 -3.62 -17.48 -28.88
C PRO A 44 -3.26 -17.37 -27.40
N ALA A 45 -2.00 -17.57 -27.06
CA ALA A 45 -1.53 -17.53 -25.67
C ALA A 45 -1.84 -16.18 -24.98
N ASN A 46 -1.88 -15.10 -25.75
CA ASN A 46 -2.18 -13.75 -25.29
C ASN A 46 -3.64 -13.33 -25.50
N ILE A 47 -4.58 -14.26 -25.67
CA ILE A 47 -5.99 -13.93 -25.98
C ILE A 47 -6.62 -12.94 -24.98
N LEU A 48 -6.20 -12.96 -23.71
CA LEU A 48 -6.70 -12.08 -22.65
C LEU A 48 -6.08 -10.67 -22.65
N GLN A 49 -5.03 -10.45 -23.44
CA GLN A 49 -4.40 -9.14 -23.59
C GLN A 49 -5.03 -8.30 -24.71
N TYR A 50 -5.80 -8.93 -25.60
CA TYR A 50 -6.49 -8.20 -26.66
C TYR A 50 -7.75 -7.52 -26.14
N ASN A 51 -8.14 -6.42 -26.79
CA ASN A 51 -9.34 -5.69 -26.43
C ASN A 51 -10.60 -6.57 -26.52
N LYS A 52 -11.63 -6.19 -25.76
CA LYS A 52 -12.89 -6.95 -25.64
C LYS A 52 -13.56 -7.23 -26.99
N ASN A 53 -13.50 -6.30 -27.94
CA ASN A 53 -14.12 -6.45 -29.26
C ASN A 53 -13.43 -7.55 -30.09
N PHE A 54 -12.10 -7.61 -30.05
CA PHE A 54 -11.34 -8.67 -30.71
C PHE A 54 -11.66 -10.04 -30.11
N VAL A 55 -11.68 -10.13 -28.77
CA VAL A 55 -12.03 -11.37 -28.05
C VAL A 55 -13.44 -11.82 -28.40
N GLN A 56 -14.42 -10.91 -28.43
CA GLN A 56 -15.79 -11.20 -28.85
C GLN A 56 -15.88 -11.66 -30.31
N GLY A 57 -15.06 -11.10 -31.21
CA GLY A 57 -14.96 -11.54 -32.60
C GLY A 57 -14.39 -12.96 -32.74
N VAL A 58 -13.37 -13.30 -31.96
CA VAL A 58 -12.80 -14.66 -31.92
C VAL A 58 -13.81 -15.67 -31.38
N ILE A 59 -14.49 -15.34 -30.28
CA ILE A 59 -15.59 -16.17 -29.74
C ILE A 59 -16.66 -16.38 -30.81
N ALA A 60 -17.06 -15.30 -31.50
CA ALA A 60 -18.09 -15.36 -32.51
C ALA A 60 -17.71 -16.29 -33.68
N GLY A 61 -16.48 -16.18 -34.18
CA GLY A 61 -15.97 -17.05 -35.23
C GLY A 61 -15.96 -18.53 -34.83
N ILE A 62 -15.63 -18.83 -33.58
CA ILE A 62 -15.64 -20.21 -33.06
C ILE A 62 -17.08 -20.72 -32.90
N ILE A 63 -18.01 -19.89 -32.43
CA ILE A 63 -19.42 -20.26 -32.35
C ILE A 63 -19.98 -20.54 -33.75
N ASP A 64 -19.71 -19.67 -34.71
CA ASP A 64 -20.22 -19.81 -36.08
C ASP A 64 -19.56 -20.98 -36.83
N GLY A 65 -18.30 -21.29 -36.53
CA GLY A 65 -17.60 -22.44 -37.10
C GLY A 65 -18.01 -23.77 -36.45
N ASP A 66 -17.74 -23.91 -35.15
CA ASP A 66 -17.79 -25.19 -34.41
C ASP A 66 -19.03 -25.32 -33.49
N GLY A 67 -19.88 -24.30 -33.44
CA GLY A 67 -21.07 -24.25 -32.59
C GLY A 67 -22.37 -24.71 -33.25
N SER A 68 -23.33 -25.10 -32.42
CA SER A 68 -24.71 -25.45 -32.80
C SER A 68 -25.69 -24.93 -31.75
N VAL A 69 -26.86 -24.48 -32.20
CA VAL A 69 -27.96 -24.08 -31.31
C VAL A 69 -28.70 -25.35 -30.86
N THR A 70 -29.01 -25.46 -29.56
CA THR A 70 -29.77 -26.60 -29.02
C THR A 70 -31.20 -26.63 -29.55
N THR A 71 -31.87 -27.78 -29.44
CA THR A 71 -33.31 -27.92 -29.77
C THR A 71 -34.19 -26.96 -28.98
N SER A 72 -33.82 -26.63 -27.74
CA SER A 72 -34.52 -25.62 -26.92
C SER A 72 -34.31 -24.19 -27.41
N GLN A 73 -33.44 -23.96 -28.39
CA GLN A 73 -33.03 -22.66 -28.95
C GLN A 73 -32.43 -21.67 -27.95
N THR A 74 -32.22 -22.05 -26.69
CA THR A 74 -31.74 -21.15 -25.62
C THR A 74 -30.27 -21.38 -25.22
N SER A 75 -29.55 -22.22 -25.94
CA SER A 75 -28.19 -22.59 -25.59
C SER A 75 -27.34 -22.84 -26.82
N ILE A 76 -26.07 -22.48 -26.72
CA ILE A 76 -25.04 -22.79 -27.69
C ILE A 76 -24.26 -24.00 -27.19
N VAL A 77 -24.01 -24.94 -28.10
CA VAL A 77 -23.18 -26.12 -27.88
C VAL A 77 -21.99 -26.04 -28.82
N LEU A 78 -20.79 -26.00 -28.27
CA LEU A 78 -19.55 -26.12 -29.02
C LEU A 78 -19.05 -27.56 -28.93
N ARG A 79 -18.68 -28.15 -30.08
CA ARG A 79 -18.08 -29.48 -30.14
C ARG A 79 -16.78 -29.43 -30.91
N THR A 80 -15.71 -29.95 -30.33
CA THR A 80 -14.39 -29.94 -30.96
C THR A 80 -13.57 -31.18 -30.59
N ALA A 81 -12.64 -31.54 -31.45
CA ALA A 81 -11.67 -32.60 -31.21
C ALA A 81 -10.51 -32.13 -30.31
N SER A 82 -10.35 -30.81 -30.15
CA SER A 82 -9.35 -30.21 -29.26
C SER A 82 -9.95 -29.94 -27.88
N ARG A 83 -9.51 -30.70 -26.87
CA ARG A 83 -9.86 -30.43 -25.48
C ARG A 83 -9.32 -29.08 -25.02
N THR A 84 -8.09 -28.75 -25.42
CA THR A 84 -7.40 -27.50 -25.08
C THR A 84 -8.20 -26.26 -25.53
N LEU A 85 -8.71 -26.25 -26.77
CA LEU A 85 -9.53 -25.14 -27.26
C LEU A 85 -10.79 -24.96 -26.40
N LEU A 86 -11.45 -26.06 -26.06
CA LEU A 86 -12.70 -26.05 -25.30
C LEU A 86 -12.49 -25.52 -23.88
N GLU A 87 -11.37 -25.91 -23.26
CA GLU A 87 -10.94 -25.41 -21.95
C GLU A 87 -10.63 -23.91 -21.99
N GLN A 88 -9.86 -23.45 -22.97
CA GLN A 88 -9.55 -22.04 -23.15
C GLN A 88 -10.81 -21.22 -23.44
N MET A 89 -11.70 -21.73 -24.31
CA MET A 89 -12.99 -21.11 -24.59
C MET A 89 -13.88 -21.01 -23.34
N SER A 90 -13.81 -21.97 -22.42
CA SER A 90 -14.54 -21.90 -21.17
C SER A 90 -14.09 -20.73 -20.30
N VAL A 91 -12.79 -20.47 -20.22
CA VAL A 91 -12.22 -19.35 -19.47
C VAL A 91 -12.65 -18.03 -20.09
N VAL A 92 -12.48 -17.89 -21.41
CA VAL A 92 -12.83 -16.65 -22.12
C VAL A 92 -14.35 -16.38 -22.05
N LEU A 93 -15.20 -17.40 -22.18
CA LEU A 93 -16.65 -17.25 -22.05
C LEU A 93 -17.08 -16.83 -20.63
N ASN A 94 -16.44 -17.35 -19.58
CA ASN A 94 -16.69 -16.90 -18.20
C ASN A 94 -16.30 -15.44 -18.00
N LEU A 95 -15.16 -15.01 -18.55
CA LEU A 95 -14.71 -13.62 -18.46
C LEU A 95 -15.67 -12.63 -19.14
N VAL A 96 -16.33 -13.05 -20.22
CA VAL A 96 -17.34 -12.20 -20.90
C VAL A 96 -18.77 -12.38 -20.36
N GLY A 97 -18.93 -13.08 -19.23
CA GLY A 97 -20.19 -13.14 -18.47
C GLY A 97 -21.02 -14.42 -18.64
N PHE A 98 -20.51 -15.46 -19.32
CA PHE A 98 -21.23 -16.72 -19.48
C PHE A 98 -20.78 -17.81 -18.52
N THR A 99 -21.72 -18.41 -17.81
CA THR A 99 -21.48 -19.67 -17.11
C THR A 99 -21.54 -20.84 -18.10
N VAL A 100 -20.47 -21.62 -18.12
CA VAL A 100 -20.28 -22.76 -19.04
C VAL A 100 -20.51 -24.09 -18.31
N ARG A 101 -21.03 -25.10 -19.02
CA ARG A 101 -21.13 -26.49 -18.54
C ARG A 101 -20.43 -27.44 -19.51
N ASP A 102 -19.63 -28.36 -18.95
CA ASP A 102 -19.06 -29.48 -19.71
C ASP A 102 -20.18 -30.41 -20.19
N ARG A 103 -19.95 -31.08 -21.31
CA ARG A 103 -20.80 -32.16 -21.81
C ARG A 103 -20.02 -33.44 -21.84
N ASN A 104 -20.74 -34.55 -21.65
CA ASN A 104 -20.15 -35.89 -21.71
C ASN A 104 -19.43 -36.10 -23.04
N LEU A 105 -18.35 -36.88 -22.99
CA LEU A 105 -17.65 -37.33 -24.20
C LEU A 105 -18.62 -38.09 -25.12
N GLU A 106 -18.65 -37.70 -26.39
CA GLU A 106 -19.44 -38.36 -27.42
C GLU A 106 -18.52 -38.84 -28.56
N GLY A 107 -18.88 -39.97 -29.17
CA GLY A 107 -18.50 -40.28 -30.55
C GLY A 107 -17.23 -41.10 -30.81
N VAL A 108 -16.59 -41.73 -29.82
CA VAL A 108 -15.56 -42.75 -30.15
C VAL A 108 -16.26 -44.01 -30.67
N GLY A 109 -16.09 -44.33 -31.95
CA GLY A 109 -16.68 -45.50 -32.60
C GLY A 109 -18.07 -45.29 -33.19
N SER A 110 -18.62 -44.06 -33.15
CA SER A 110 -19.90 -43.77 -33.80
C SER A 110 -19.74 -43.63 -35.31
N THR A 111 -20.73 -44.16 -36.03
CA THR A 111 -20.75 -44.16 -37.49
C THR A 111 -21.93 -43.35 -37.99
N ARG A 112 -21.69 -42.35 -38.85
CA ARG A 112 -22.75 -41.52 -39.44
C ARG A 112 -22.70 -41.54 -40.96
N SER A 113 -23.86 -41.62 -41.62
CA SER A 113 -23.94 -41.47 -43.06
C SER A 113 -24.13 -39.99 -43.40
N TYR A 114 -23.20 -39.41 -44.17
CA TYR A 114 -23.32 -38.05 -44.68
C TYR A 114 -23.06 -38.06 -46.19
N ASN A 115 -24.03 -37.60 -46.98
CA ASN A 115 -24.00 -37.64 -48.45
C ASN A 115 -23.64 -39.03 -49.01
N GLY A 116 -24.21 -40.10 -48.42
CA GLY A 116 -23.98 -41.48 -48.84
C GLY A 116 -22.61 -42.06 -48.44
N ARG A 117 -21.76 -41.31 -47.74
CA ARG A 117 -20.49 -41.81 -47.20
C ARG A 117 -20.64 -42.15 -45.72
N LEU A 118 -20.16 -43.34 -45.38
CA LEU A 118 -20.08 -43.81 -44.00
C LEU A 118 -18.85 -43.15 -43.33
N ILE A 119 -19.09 -42.28 -42.35
CA ILE A 119 -18.04 -41.59 -41.59
C ILE A 119 -17.96 -42.23 -40.22
N THR A 120 -16.87 -42.95 -39.97
CA THR A 120 -16.54 -43.52 -38.65
C THR A 120 -15.67 -42.54 -37.88
N GLN A 121 -16.08 -42.22 -36.65
CA GLN A 121 -15.33 -41.31 -35.79
C GLN A 121 -14.35 -42.08 -34.90
N HIS A 122 -13.06 -41.88 -35.12
CA HIS A 122 -11.97 -42.60 -34.44
C HIS A 122 -11.37 -41.85 -33.24
N TYR A 123 -11.96 -40.73 -32.83
CA TYR A 123 -11.43 -39.91 -31.74
C TYR A 123 -12.56 -39.22 -30.97
N PRO A 124 -12.34 -38.89 -29.69
CA PRO A 124 -13.37 -38.27 -28.87
C PRO A 124 -13.70 -36.86 -29.36
N LEU A 125 -14.98 -36.49 -29.32
CA LEU A 125 -15.39 -35.10 -29.37
C LEU A 125 -15.72 -34.63 -27.96
N TYR A 126 -15.12 -33.50 -27.60
CA TYR A 126 -15.40 -32.80 -26.36
C TYR A 126 -16.46 -31.75 -26.61
N GLY A 127 -17.39 -31.59 -25.68
CA GLY A 127 -18.50 -30.65 -25.80
C GLY A 127 -18.58 -29.70 -24.61
N MET A 128 -18.87 -28.44 -24.87
CA MET A 128 -19.30 -27.48 -23.85
C MET A 128 -20.62 -26.86 -24.28
N SER A 129 -21.37 -26.36 -23.32
CA SER A 129 -22.53 -25.56 -23.62
C SER A 129 -22.61 -24.35 -22.71
N PHE A 130 -23.37 -23.33 -23.13
CA PHE A 130 -23.71 -22.16 -22.33
C PHE A 130 -25.03 -21.59 -22.82
N ARG A 131 -25.71 -20.83 -21.96
CA ARG A 131 -26.98 -20.19 -22.30
C ARG A 131 -26.76 -18.88 -23.05
N THR A 132 -27.65 -18.61 -23.98
CA THR A 132 -27.79 -17.28 -24.58
C THR A 132 -28.37 -16.33 -23.53
N LEU A 133 -27.75 -15.17 -23.37
CA LEU A 133 -28.09 -14.11 -22.40
C LEU A 133 -28.17 -12.78 -23.15
N GLN A 134 -28.49 -11.67 -22.47
CA GLN A 134 -28.50 -10.31 -23.05
C GLN A 134 -27.07 -9.76 -23.30
N HIS A 135 -26.16 -10.58 -23.81
CA HIS A 135 -24.81 -10.17 -24.21
C HIS A 135 -24.74 -10.05 -25.72
N SER A 136 -24.10 -8.99 -26.22
CA SER A 136 -23.84 -8.82 -27.64
C SER A 136 -22.59 -9.62 -28.04
N ILE A 137 -22.78 -10.73 -28.75
CA ILE A 137 -21.72 -11.45 -29.46
C ILE A 137 -21.99 -11.27 -30.96
N PRO A 138 -20.99 -10.87 -31.77
CA PRO A 138 -21.15 -10.70 -33.21
C PRO A 138 -21.14 -12.06 -33.95
N SER A 139 -21.91 -13.04 -33.47
CA SER A 139 -22.07 -14.38 -34.07
C SER A 139 -23.48 -14.57 -34.61
N VAL A 140 -23.57 -15.04 -35.85
CA VAL A 140 -24.85 -15.31 -36.53
C VAL A 140 -25.62 -16.41 -35.81
N LYS A 141 -24.94 -17.50 -35.41
CA LYS A 141 -25.57 -18.60 -34.68
C LYS A 141 -26.02 -18.20 -33.29
N TYR A 142 -25.21 -17.38 -32.58
CA TYR A 142 -25.59 -16.85 -31.27
C TYR A 142 -26.84 -15.95 -31.36
N GLN A 143 -26.87 -15.05 -32.35
CA GLN A 143 -28.00 -14.14 -32.56
C GLN A 143 -29.28 -14.85 -33.03
N SER A 144 -29.16 -16.01 -33.69
CA SER A 144 -30.30 -16.83 -34.09
C SER A 144 -30.99 -17.58 -32.93
N ALA A 145 -30.33 -17.66 -31.77
CA ALA A 145 -30.85 -18.37 -30.61
C ALA A 145 -31.70 -17.44 -29.73
N THR A 146 -32.77 -18.00 -29.16
CA THR A 146 -33.66 -17.28 -28.24
C THR A 146 -32.93 -16.98 -26.93
N ILE A 147 -33.04 -15.77 -26.40
CA ILE A 147 -32.43 -15.40 -25.11
C ILE A 147 -33.03 -16.26 -23.99
N SER A 148 -32.18 -16.87 -23.15
CA SER A 148 -32.65 -17.65 -22.02
C SER A 148 -33.16 -16.76 -20.89
N THR A 149 -34.31 -17.11 -20.30
CA THR A 149 -34.91 -16.40 -19.16
C THR A 149 -34.20 -16.64 -17.82
N LYS A 150 -33.21 -17.55 -17.77
CA LYS A 150 -32.45 -17.89 -16.56
C LYS A 150 -30.97 -18.10 -16.90
N ALA A 151 -30.07 -17.42 -16.22
CA ALA A 151 -28.66 -17.76 -16.22
C ALA A 151 -28.43 -19.11 -15.51
N TRP A 152 -27.37 -19.83 -15.90
CA TRP A 152 -26.89 -20.93 -15.07
C TRP A 152 -26.20 -20.37 -13.83
N ARG A 153 -26.48 -20.96 -12.67
CA ARG A 153 -25.74 -20.67 -11.43
C ARG A 153 -24.48 -21.54 -11.41
N ALA A 154 -23.39 -21.00 -10.86
CA ALA A 154 -22.17 -21.75 -10.58
C ALA A 154 -22.42 -22.71 -9.40
N GLU A 155 -23.17 -23.79 -9.62
CA GLU A 155 -23.39 -24.84 -8.62
C GLU A 155 -22.29 -25.89 -8.75
N GLY A 156 -21.33 -25.87 -7.82
CA GLY A 156 -20.54 -27.02 -7.32
C GLY A 156 -19.79 -27.93 -8.30
N SER A 157 -19.84 -27.68 -9.60
CA SER A 157 -19.28 -28.50 -10.67
C SER A 157 -18.61 -27.62 -11.72
N GLY A 158 -17.74 -26.73 -11.23
CA GLY A 158 -16.89 -25.84 -12.03
C GLY A 158 -15.43 -26.30 -11.99
N TRP A 159 -14.86 -26.40 -13.18
CA TRP A 159 -13.50 -26.73 -13.62
C TRP A 159 -12.26 -26.24 -12.86
N HIS A 160 -12.36 -25.67 -11.66
CA HIS A 160 -11.22 -25.00 -11.05
C HIS A 160 -10.93 -25.54 -9.65
N LYS A 161 -10.05 -26.55 -9.63
CA LYS A 161 -9.06 -26.70 -8.57
C LYS A 161 -7.71 -26.36 -9.19
N VAL A 162 -6.96 -25.43 -8.61
CA VAL A 162 -5.58 -25.15 -9.05
C VAL A 162 -4.76 -26.40 -8.75
N LEU A 163 -4.23 -27.06 -9.78
CA LEU A 163 -3.55 -28.36 -9.64
C LEU A 163 -2.02 -28.28 -9.70
N ASN A 164 -1.42 -27.18 -10.19
CA ASN A 164 0.05 -27.04 -10.19
C ASN A 164 0.50 -25.56 -10.29
N ASN A 165 1.73 -25.29 -9.84
CA ASN A 165 2.41 -24.00 -9.92
C ASN A 165 3.77 -24.21 -10.65
N GLN A 166 4.11 -23.35 -11.61
CA GLN A 166 5.43 -23.36 -12.26
C GLN A 166 6.23 -22.13 -11.84
N GLN A 167 7.49 -22.33 -11.50
CA GLN A 167 8.42 -21.25 -11.20
C GLN A 167 8.92 -20.63 -12.50
N THR A 168 8.63 -19.35 -12.68
CA THR A 168 9.15 -18.48 -13.74
C THR A 168 10.14 -17.51 -13.10
N GLU A 169 11.27 -17.25 -13.75
CA GLU A 169 12.09 -16.09 -13.38
C GLU A 169 11.34 -14.82 -13.71
N ILE A 170 11.02 -14.07 -12.66
CA ILE A 170 10.33 -12.80 -12.73
C ILE A 170 11.43 -11.71 -12.67
N PRO A 171 11.64 -10.91 -13.73
CA PRO A 171 12.55 -9.77 -13.68
C PRO A 171 12.21 -8.82 -12.50
N ASP A 172 13.15 -8.03 -11.97
CA ASP A 172 12.99 -7.17 -10.77
C ASP A 172 11.89 -6.07 -10.84
N GLU A 173 11.03 -6.09 -11.86
CA GLU A 173 9.97 -5.11 -12.14
C GLU A 173 8.57 -5.53 -11.67
N TYR A 174 8.40 -6.69 -11.03
CA TYR A 174 7.08 -7.24 -10.69
C TYR A 174 6.73 -7.16 -9.21
N ILE A 175 6.47 -5.93 -8.74
CA ILE A 175 5.49 -5.67 -7.66
C ILE A 175 4.41 -4.72 -8.20
N TYR A 176 3.16 -5.21 -8.12
CA TYR A 176 1.85 -4.61 -8.43
C TYR A 176 1.83 -3.17 -8.95
N ASP A 177 1.59 -3.03 -10.25
CA ASP A 177 1.56 -1.74 -10.93
C ASP A 177 0.45 -1.69 -11.99
N ILE A 178 -0.49 -0.74 -11.84
CA ILE A 178 -1.24 -0.20 -12.97
C ILE A 178 -0.48 1.07 -13.37
N THR A 179 0.67 0.90 -14.03
CA THR A 179 1.25 2.02 -14.78
C THR A 179 0.47 2.13 -16.08
N THR A 180 0.09 3.35 -16.45
CA THR A 180 -0.18 3.66 -17.86
C THR A 180 1.07 3.30 -18.69
N GLU A 181 0.96 3.11 -20.01
CA GLU A 181 2.15 2.90 -20.87
C GLU A 181 3.21 4.00 -20.69
N SER A 182 2.80 5.20 -20.24
CA SER A 182 3.69 6.30 -19.92
C SER A 182 4.45 6.15 -18.58
N HIS A 183 4.06 5.27 -17.67
CA HIS A 183 4.57 5.15 -16.30
C HIS A 183 4.37 6.39 -15.41
N THR A 184 3.29 7.14 -15.60
CA THR A 184 3.04 8.39 -14.86
C THR A 184 2.39 8.18 -13.48
N LEU A 185 1.83 6.99 -13.24
CA LEU A 185 1.08 6.64 -12.03
C LEU A 185 1.55 5.28 -11.47
N VAL A 186 1.47 5.08 -10.15
CA VAL A 186 1.72 3.79 -9.49
C VAL A 186 0.57 3.48 -8.52
N VAL A 187 0.04 2.26 -8.57
CA VAL A 187 -1.11 1.80 -7.75
C VAL A 187 -0.74 0.56 -6.92
N ASN A 188 -0.78 0.66 -5.58
CA ASN A 188 -0.43 -0.47 -4.69
C ASN A 188 -1.58 -1.47 -4.50
N GLY A 189 -1.27 -2.77 -4.53
CA GLY A 189 -2.10 -3.87 -4.00
C GLY A 189 -3.46 -4.02 -4.66
N MET A 190 -3.53 -4.42 -5.93
CA MET A 190 -4.79 -4.39 -6.72
C MET A 190 -5.96 -5.17 -6.11
N TRP A 191 -5.70 -6.32 -5.47
CA TRP A 191 -6.73 -7.23 -4.94
C TRP A 191 -7.02 -7.04 -3.45
N ASN A 192 -6.24 -6.20 -2.77
CA ASN A 192 -6.37 -5.92 -1.34
C ASN A 192 -6.52 -4.41 -1.11
N HIS A 193 -7.11 -4.04 0.03
CA HIS A 193 -7.02 -2.66 0.50
C HIS A 193 -5.56 -2.33 0.87
N ASN A 194 -5.20 -1.04 0.93
CA ASN A 194 -3.83 -0.65 1.25
C ASN A 194 -3.54 -0.84 2.73
N CYS A 195 -4.08 0.01 3.59
CA CYS A 195 -3.78 0.00 5.03
C CYS A 195 -5.02 0.20 5.87
N VAL A 196 -4.93 -0.14 7.15
CA VAL A 196 -6.05 -0.09 8.09
C VAL A 196 -5.57 0.15 9.52
N GLY A 197 -6.20 1.07 10.23
CA GLY A 197 -6.14 1.21 11.68
C GLY A 197 -7.26 0.40 12.29
N TRP A 198 -6.94 -0.77 12.83
CA TRP A 198 -7.91 -1.64 13.47
C TRP A 198 -8.29 -1.11 14.86
N ASP A 199 -9.48 -1.47 15.29
CA ASP A 199 -9.95 -1.17 16.63
C ASP A 199 -9.52 -2.27 17.59
N LEU A 200 -8.59 -1.97 18.51
CA LEU A 200 -8.17 -2.92 19.54
C LEU A 200 -9.33 -3.31 20.46
N GLN A 201 -10.28 -2.40 20.71
CA GLN A 201 -11.48 -2.67 21.50
C GLN A 201 -12.30 -3.82 20.92
N ASP A 202 -12.38 -3.92 19.59
CA ASP A 202 -13.08 -4.99 18.89
C ASP A 202 -12.48 -6.37 19.19
N ILE A 203 -11.15 -6.46 19.26
CA ILE A 203 -10.44 -7.68 19.62
C ILE A 203 -10.71 -8.03 21.09
N LEU A 204 -10.67 -7.03 21.98
CA LEU A 204 -10.93 -7.22 23.41
C LEU A 204 -12.40 -7.59 23.71
N MET A 205 -13.34 -7.18 22.86
CA MET A 205 -14.77 -7.46 23.00
C MET A 205 -15.22 -8.75 22.33
N LYS A 206 -14.69 -9.05 21.13
CA LYS A 206 -15.13 -10.17 20.28
C LYS A 206 -14.19 -11.37 20.35
N GLY A 207 -12.93 -11.17 20.73
CA GLY A 207 -11.85 -12.12 20.52
C GLY A 207 -11.38 -12.14 19.05
N PHE A 208 -10.40 -13.00 18.75
CA PHE A 208 -9.97 -13.26 17.37
C PHE A 208 -10.82 -14.37 16.73
N LYS A 209 -11.72 -14.03 15.80
CA LYS A 209 -12.75 -14.93 15.22
C LYS A 209 -13.32 -14.43 13.89
N GLY A 210 -14.33 -15.11 13.35
CA GLY A 210 -15.18 -14.60 12.26
C GLY A 210 -15.15 -15.39 10.94
N VAL A 211 -14.32 -16.44 10.85
CA VAL A 211 -14.16 -17.22 9.62
C VAL A 211 -14.49 -18.69 9.88
N SER A 212 -15.49 -19.20 9.15
CA SER A 212 -15.94 -20.59 9.29
C SER A 212 -14.83 -21.60 9.00
N GLY A 213 -14.71 -22.63 9.85
CA GLY A 213 -13.70 -23.68 9.72
C GLY A 213 -12.28 -23.25 10.13
N LYS A 214 -12.10 -22.04 10.68
CA LYS A 214 -10.86 -21.59 11.32
C LYS A 214 -11.01 -21.60 12.83
N ILE A 215 -9.88 -21.69 13.54
CA ILE A 215 -9.87 -21.63 15.00
C ILE A 215 -10.32 -20.23 15.43
N GLU A 216 -11.23 -20.17 16.40
CA GLU A 216 -11.68 -18.94 17.02
C GLU A 216 -11.22 -18.88 18.48
N SER A 217 -10.91 -17.67 18.94
CA SER A 217 -10.61 -17.38 20.34
C SER A 217 -11.73 -16.54 20.96
N LYS A 218 -12.01 -16.79 22.24
CA LYS A 218 -12.84 -15.91 23.06
C LYS A 218 -12.05 -14.65 23.43
N PRO A 219 -12.74 -13.55 23.80
CA PRO A 219 -12.10 -12.39 24.40
C PRO A 219 -11.08 -12.74 25.49
N ALA A 220 -9.92 -12.10 25.44
CA ALA A 220 -8.84 -12.35 26.40
C ALA A 220 -9.25 -11.94 27.82
N LYS A 221 -8.79 -12.71 28.82
CA LYS A 221 -8.98 -12.42 30.26
C LYS A 221 -7.68 -12.07 30.98
N HIS A 222 -6.54 -12.26 30.32
CA HIS A 222 -5.21 -12.12 30.89
C HIS A 222 -4.33 -11.30 29.95
N PHE A 223 -3.40 -10.52 30.49
CA PHE A 223 -2.54 -9.58 29.75
C PHE A 223 -1.78 -10.28 28.62
N GLY A 224 -1.09 -11.37 28.94
CA GLY A 224 -0.36 -12.16 27.95
C GLY A 224 -1.23 -12.77 26.86
N THR A 225 -2.47 -13.12 27.18
CA THR A 225 -3.42 -13.64 26.17
C THR A 225 -3.88 -12.52 25.24
N ALA A 226 -4.12 -11.31 25.77
CA ALA A 226 -4.49 -10.15 24.95
C ALA A 226 -3.37 -9.81 23.96
N LEU A 227 -2.12 -9.73 24.43
CA LEU A 227 -0.95 -9.48 23.59
C LEU A 227 -0.79 -10.53 22.47
N MET A 228 -0.91 -11.82 22.79
CA MET A 228 -0.79 -12.87 21.78
C MET A 228 -1.97 -12.93 20.81
N GLN A 229 -3.18 -12.54 21.25
CA GLN A 229 -4.31 -12.36 20.33
C GLN A 229 -4.06 -11.20 19.36
N ILE A 230 -3.45 -10.10 19.80
CA ILE A 230 -3.03 -8.99 18.92
C ILE A 230 -2.03 -9.48 17.87
N VAL A 231 -1.01 -10.24 18.27
CA VAL A 231 -0.04 -10.83 17.33
C VAL A 231 -0.75 -11.66 16.28
N ASN A 232 -1.58 -12.63 16.70
CA ASN A 232 -2.31 -13.52 15.80
C ASN A 232 -3.24 -12.76 14.86
N TYR A 233 -3.91 -11.73 15.39
CA TYR A 233 -4.79 -10.86 14.64
C TYR A 233 -4.03 -10.12 13.53
N LEU A 234 -2.99 -9.35 13.87
CA LEU A 234 -2.23 -8.56 12.89
C LEU A 234 -1.52 -9.46 11.87
N TYR A 235 -0.95 -10.60 12.31
CA TYR A 235 -0.29 -11.55 11.41
C TYR A 235 -1.27 -12.25 10.47
N THR A 236 -2.52 -12.46 10.86
CA THR A 236 -3.52 -13.07 9.97
C THR A 236 -4.08 -12.04 9.00
N LEU A 237 -4.48 -10.87 9.50
CA LEU A 237 -5.10 -9.82 8.67
C LEU A 237 -4.11 -9.16 7.70
N GLN A 238 -2.79 -9.33 7.89
CA GLN A 238 -1.81 -8.92 6.87
C GLN A 238 -2.03 -9.64 5.54
N GLY A 239 -2.64 -10.83 5.54
CA GLY A 239 -2.98 -11.55 4.31
C GLY A 239 -4.07 -10.85 3.49
N GLU A 240 -4.86 -9.98 4.12
CA GLU A 240 -5.96 -9.25 3.51
C GLU A 240 -5.62 -7.77 3.24
N ALA A 241 -4.43 -7.29 3.66
CA ALA A 241 -3.96 -5.91 3.51
C ALA A 241 -2.63 -5.86 2.74
N ALA A 242 -2.45 -4.85 1.86
CA ALA A 242 -1.21 -4.69 1.09
C ALA A 242 -0.13 -3.90 1.83
N GLY A 243 -0.52 -3.07 2.78
CA GLY A 243 0.31 -2.15 3.54
C GLY A 243 0.17 -2.39 5.04
N ALA A 244 0.18 -1.30 5.78
CA ALA A 244 0.32 -1.36 7.22
C ALA A 244 -0.98 -1.60 7.98
N GLN A 245 -0.83 -2.14 9.18
CA GLN A 245 -1.91 -2.32 10.14
C GLN A 245 -1.56 -1.62 11.45
N ALA A 246 -2.46 -0.79 11.96
CA ALA A 246 -2.24 -0.01 13.16
C ALA A 246 -3.23 -0.37 14.27
N LEU A 247 -2.82 -0.20 15.53
CA LEU A 247 -3.69 -0.22 16.70
C LEU A 247 -3.46 1.05 17.53
N SER A 248 -4.53 1.76 17.81
CA SER A 248 -4.51 2.94 18.69
C SER A 248 -4.86 2.59 20.13
N ASN A 249 -4.53 3.49 21.05
CA ASN A 249 -4.82 3.37 22.48
C ASN A 249 -4.25 2.07 23.11
N PHE A 250 -3.06 1.65 22.65
CA PHE A 250 -2.51 0.35 23.01
C PHE A 250 -2.23 0.22 24.52
N ASP A 251 -1.61 1.23 25.12
CA ASP A 251 -1.33 1.29 26.55
C ASP A 251 -2.61 1.47 27.37
N THR A 252 -3.49 2.39 26.97
CA THR A 252 -4.77 2.63 27.65
C THR A 252 -5.65 1.37 27.72
N LEU A 253 -5.82 0.68 26.58
CA LEU A 253 -6.73 -0.47 26.49
C LEU A 253 -6.19 -1.73 27.18
N LEU A 254 -4.87 -1.88 27.28
CA LEU A 254 -4.24 -3.06 27.88
C LEU A 254 -3.89 -2.90 29.36
N ALA A 255 -3.76 -1.66 29.86
CA ALA A 255 -3.48 -1.36 31.27
C ALA A 255 -4.39 -2.11 32.28
N PRO A 256 -5.71 -2.26 32.06
CA PRO A 256 -6.58 -2.95 33.02
C PRO A 256 -6.22 -4.42 33.29
N PHE A 257 -5.62 -5.11 32.31
CA PHE A 257 -5.23 -6.51 32.46
C PHE A 257 -4.08 -6.69 33.44
N ILE A 258 -3.19 -5.71 33.57
CA ILE A 258 -2.06 -5.76 34.52
C ILE A 258 -2.57 -5.83 35.96
N ARG A 259 -3.53 -4.95 36.30
CA ARG A 259 -4.16 -4.96 37.62
C ARG A 259 -4.98 -6.21 37.86
N SER A 260 -5.77 -6.64 36.87
CA SER A 260 -6.62 -7.83 36.98
C SER A 260 -5.81 -9.10 37.23
N ASP A 261 -4.63 -9.22 36.62
CA ASP A 261 -3.73 -10.35 36.79
C ASP A 261 -2.77 -10.18 37.99
N ASN A 262 -2.83 -9.02 38.68
CA ASN A 262 -1.93 -8.63 39.76
C ASN A 262 -0.45 -8.80 39.38
N LEU A 263 -0.08 -8.33 38.18
CA LEU A 263 1.26 -8.51 37.64
C LEU A 263 2.26 -7.54 38.27
N THR A 264 3.43 -8.08 38.57
CA THR A 264 4.61 -7.28 38.92
C THR A 264 5.24 -6.67 37.67
N TYR A 265 6.05 -5.62 37.85
CA TYR A 265 6.82 -4.98 36.77
C TYR A 265 7.61 -6.00 35.93
N ALA A 266 8.30 -6.95 36.59
CA ALA A 266 9.09 -7.98 35.92
C ALA A 266 8.22 -8.91 35.05
N GLN A 267 7.01 -9.24 35.50
CA GLN A 267 6.07 -10.06 34.71
C GLN A 267 5.51 -9.28 33.53
N VAL A 268 5.19 -8.00 33.69
CA VAL A 268 4.77 -7.14 32.57
C VAL A 268 5.88 -7.01 31.54
N LYS A 269 7.12 -6.75 31.97
CA LYS A 269 8.29 -6.72 31.08
C LYS A 269 8.47 -8.04 30.32
N GLN A 270 8.33 -9.18 30.99
CA GLN A 270 8.45 -10.49 30.36
C GLN A 270 7.38 -10.73 29.28
N GLU A 271 6.14 -10.34 29.54
CA GLU A 271 5.02 -10.47 28.60
C GLU A 271 5.15 -9.52 27.41
N MET A 272 5.56 -8.27 27.66
CA MET A 272 5.87 -7.30 26.63
C MET A 272 7.06 -7.74 25.77
N GLN A 273 8.10 -8.33 26.37
CA GLN A 273 9.23 -8.86 25.62
C GLN A 273 8.76 -9.97 24.67
N LYS A 274 7.98 -10.92 25.16
CA LYS A 274 7.37 -11.97 24.32
C LYS A 274 6.58 -11.36 23.16
N PHE A 275 5.77 -10.33 23.41
CA PHE A 275 5.05 -9.61 22.36
C PHE A 275 6.00 -9.02 21.30
N MET A 276 7.03 -8.29 21.72
CA MET A 276 7.97 -7.62 20.82
C MET A 276 8.71 -8.60 19.90
N TYR A 277 9.23 -9.71 20.44
CA TYR A 277 9.88 -10.73 19.62
C TYR A 277 8.91 -11.36 18.62
N ASN A 278 7.68 -11.66 19.03
CA ASN A 278 6.68 -12.26 18.15
C ASN A 278 6.20 -11.29 17.05
N MET A 279 6.18 -9.98 17.32
CA MET A 279 5.85 -8.96 16.31
C MET A 279 6.93 -8.77 15.24
N ASN A 280 8.15 -9.24 15.48
CA ASN A 280 9.27 -9.11 14.55
C ASN A 280 9.62 -10.43 13.84
N VAL A 281 8.81 -11.49 13.96
CA VAL A 281 9.04 -12.74 13.20
C VAL A 281 8.74 -12.53 11.72
N PRO A 282 9.70 -12.80 10.80
CA PRO A 282 9.54 -12.53 9.37
C PRO A 282 8.70 -13.60 8.66
N THR A 283 7.39 -13.39 8.57
CA THR A 283 6.44 -14.36 7.98
C THR A 283 5.85 -13.92 6.64
N ARG A 284 6.06 -12.67 6.24
CA ARG A 284 5.56 -12.14 4.97
C ARG A 284 6.42 -12.60 3.79
N VAL A 285 5.88 -12.51 2.58
CA VAL A 285 6.64 -12.72 1.33
C VAL A 285 7.92 -11.90 1.34
N GLY A 286 9.04 -12.54 0.96
CA GLY A 286 10.37 -11.93 1.04
C GLY A 286 10.99 -11.91 2.44
N PHE A 287 10.49 -12.75 3.37
CA PHE A 287 10.96 -12.86 4.75
C PHE A 287 10.99 -11.51 5.48
N GLN A 288 9.89 -10.77 5.36
CA GLN A 288 9.70 -9.51 6.07
C GLN A 288 8.70 -9.70 7.21
N SER A 289 8.86 -8.94 8.29
CA SER A 289 7.87 -8.89 9.37
C SER A 289 6.66 -8.04 8.95
N PRO A 290 5.47 -8.27 9.52
CA PRO A 290 4.29 -7.49 9.17
C PRO A 290 4.48 -6.01 9.50
N PHE A 291 4.13 -5.13 8.56
CA PHE A 291 4.24 -3.69 8.78
C PHE A 291 3.15 -3.26 9.77
N THR A 292 3.55 -2.98 11.00
CA THR A 292 2.61 -2.69 12.10
C THR A 292 2.98 -1.43 12.85
N ASN A 293 1.95 -0.76 13.38
CA ASN A 293 2.09 0.47 14.15
C ASN A 293 1.25 0.36 15.43
N ILE A 294 1.75 0.95 16.51
CA ILE A 294 0.97 1.17 17.73
C ILE A 294 1.04 2.63 18.14
N THR A 295 -0.07 3.15 18.63
CA THR A 295 -0.14 4.48 19.23
C THR A 295 -0.28 4.35 20.74
N LEU A 296 0.57 5.09 21.46
CA LEU A 296 0.68 5.12 22.91
C LEU A 296 0.25 6.51 23.40
N ASP A 297 -0.72 6.51 24.31
CA ASP A 297 -1.37 7.73 24.80
C ASP A 297 -0.59 8.41 25.92
N LEU A 298 0.23 7.66 26.68
CA LEU A 298 0.95 8.04 27.92
C LEU A 298 0.05 8.38 29.10
N THR A 299 -1.02 9.12 28.84
CA THR A 299 -2.00 9.54 29.82
C THR A 299 -3.38 9.08 29.37
N VAL A 300 -4.23 8.73 30.33
CA VAL A 300 -5.60 8.28 30.01
C VAL A 300 -6.30 9.39 29.20
N PRO A 301 -6.71 9.12 27.94
CA PRO A 301 -7.32 10.15 27.11
C PRO A 301 -8.62 10.67 27.75
N SER A 302 -8.83 11.98 27.69
CA SER A 302 -9.97 12.63 28.36
C SER A 302 -11.33 12.08 27.91
N TYR A 303 -11.43 11.64 26.66
CA TYR A 303 -12.64 11.05 26.07
C TYR A 303 -12.88 9.59 26.50
N MET A 304 -11.87 8.88 27.03
CA MET A 304 -11.96 7.50 27.52
C MET A 304 -12.05 7.38 29.04
N LYS A 305 -11.71 8.44 29.78
CA LYS A 305 -11.50 8.39 31.23
C LYS A 305 -12.67 7.76 32.01
N ASP A 306 -13.90 8.01 31.59
CA ASP A 306 -15.13 7.55 32.25
C ASP A 306 -15.75 6.31 31.56
N GLU A 307 -15.15 5.82 30.48
CA GLU A 307 -15.55 4.56 29.86
C GLU A 307 -15.19 3.38 30.79
N PRO A 308 -16.07 2.37 30.95
CA PRO A 308 -15.77 1.19 31.74
C PRO A 308 -14.65 0.38 31.09
N VAL A 309 -13.74 -0.16 31.89
CA VAL A 309 -12.67 -1.03 31.39
C VAL A 309 -13.21 -2.39 30.97
N ILE A 310 -12.52 -3.05 30.04
CA ILE A 310 -13.06 -4.21 29.34
C ILE A 310 -12.11 -5.39 29.49
N ILE A 311 -12.60 -6.46 30.11
CA ILE A 311 -11.86 -7.70 30.39
C ILE A 311 -12.76 -8.89 30.06
N GLY A 312 -12.25 -9.87 29.31
CA GLY A 312 -13.04 -11.03 28.91
C GLY A 312 -14.25 -10.67 28.05
N GLY A 313 -14.20 -9.53 27.35
CA GLY A 313 -15.28 -8.99 26.54
C GLY A 313 -16.46 -8.47 27.33
N GLN A 314 -16.26 -8.14 28.61
CA GLN A 314 -17.27 -7.59 29.50
C GLN A 314 -16.79 -6.28 30.12
N PRO A 315 -17.67 -5.25 30.20
CA PRO A 315 -17.37 -4.05 30.97
C PRO A 315 -17.23 -4.39 32.46
N GLN A 316 -16.29 -3.75 33.14
CA GLN A 316 -16.07 -3.87 34.58
C GLN A 316 -16.65 -2.66 35.32
N GLU A 317 -16.65 -2.71 36.66
CA GLU A 317 -17.15 -1.62 37.50
C GLU A 317 -16.23 -0.38 37.52
N THR A 318 -14.95 -0.59 37.24
CA THR A 318 -13.93 0.46 37.18
C THR A 318 -13.83 1.08 35.78
N SER A 319 -13.25 2.27 35.71
CA SER A 319 -13.10 3.06 34.48
C SER A 319 -11.64 3.36 34.16
N TYR A 320 -11.34 3.70 32.91
CA TYR A 320 -9.94 3.88 32.47
C TYR A 320 -9.16 4.93 33.27
N LYS A 321 -9.81 5.96 33.83
CA LYS A 321 -9.14 6.97 34.68
C LYS A 321 -8.40 6.40 35.89
N GLU A 322 -8.74 5.18 36.30
CA GLU A 322 -8.14 4.53 37.46
C GLU A 322 -6.84 3.78 37.14
N TYR A 323 -6.39 3.72 35.87
CA TYR A 323 -5.33 2.81 35.40
C TYR A 323 -4.05 3.50 34.90
N GLN A 324 -3.80 4.73 35.34
CA GLN A 324 -2.63 5.51 34.93
C GLN A 324 -1.30 4.86 35.32
N GLU A 325 -1.24 4.16 36.47
CA GLU A 325 -0.03 3.48 36.94
C GLU A 325 0.34 2.29 36.05
N GLU A 326 -0.64 1.51 35.62
CA GLU A 326 -0.45 0.38 34.71
C GLU A 326 -0.08 0.85 33.30
N MET A 327 -0.64 1.96 32.82
CA MET A 327 -0.20 2.59 31.56
C MET A 327 1.27 3.00 31.61
N VAL A 328 1.72 3.60 32.72
CA VAL A 328 3.14 3.93 32.93
C VAL A 328 4.00 2.67 32.85
N MET A 329 3.57 1.57 33.49
CA MET A 329 4.29 0.30 33.48
C MET A 329 4.45 -0.27 32.04
N ILE A 330 3.41 -0.20 31.21
CA ILE A 330 3.49 -0.61 29.80
C ILE A 330 4.52 0.23 29.05
N ASN A 331 4.45 1.56 29.19
CA ASN A 331 5.33 2.47 28.46
C ASN A 331 6.80 2.31 28.88
N GLN A 332 7.08 2.18 30.18
CA GLN A 332 8.44 1.97 30.69
C GLN A 332 9.02 0.63 30.22
N THR A 333 8.28 -0.46 30.39
CA THR A 333 8.74 -1.79 29.96
C THR A 333 8.92 -1.87 28.45
N PHE A 334 8.02 -1.26 27.67
CA PHE A 334 8.15 -1.15 26.22
C PHE A 334 9.44 -0.43 25.83
N ALA A 335 9.69 0.77 26.38
CA ALA A 335 10.88 1.54 26.06
C ALA A 335 12.18 0.83 26.46
N GLU A 336 12.22 0.19 27.63
CA GLU A 336 13.37 -0.64 28.06
C GLU A 336 13.68 -1.77 27.08
N ILE A 337 12.66 -2.51 26.63
CA ILE A 337 12.84 -3.61 25.67
C ILE A 337 13.36 -3.08 24.33
N MET A 338 12.84 -1.94 23.88
CA MET A 338 13.31 -1.30 22.64
C MET A 338 14.76 -0.80 22.76
N ILE A 339 15.21 -0.37 23.95
CA ILE A 339 16.61 0.00 24.23
C ILE A 339 17.51 -1.24 24.23
N GLU A 340 17.06 -2.34 24.84
CA GLU A 340 17.81 -3.59 24.89
C GLU A 340 18.05 -4.16 23.48
N GLY A 341 17.02 -4.14 22.63
CA GLY A 341 17.09 -4.67 21.27
C GLY A 341 17.04 -6.19 21.22
N ASP A 342 17.40 -6.76 20.06
CA ASP A 342 17.50 -8.21 19.88
C ASP A 342 18.75 -8.80 20.58
N ALA A 343 19.01 -10.10 20.38
CA ALA A 343 20.16 -10.78 20.97
C ALA A 343 21.54 -10.18 20.59
N GLN A 344 21.59 -9.34 19.55
CA GLN A 344 22.77 -8.63 19.07
C GLN A 344 22.64 -7.11 19.24
N GLY A 345 21.63 -6.63 19.98
CA GLY A 345 21.35 -5.20 20.17
C GLY A 345 20.83 -4.48 18.92
N ARG A 346 20.27 -5.21 17.94
CA ARG A 346 19.54 -4.59 16.82
C ARG A 346 18.21 -4.03 17.32
N PRO A 347 17.73 -2.91 16.75
CA PRO A 347 16.43 -2.38 17.11
C PRO A 347 15.31 -3.31 16.64
N PHE A 348 14.23 -3.41 17.42
CA PHE A 348 12.96 -3.92 16.91
C PHE A 348 12.39 -2.90 15.91
N THR A 349 12.10 -3.34 14.70
CA THR A 349 11.56 -2.47 13.64
C THR A 349 10.05 -2.28 13.80
N PHE A 350 9.36 -3.30 14.31
CA PHE A 350 7.91 -3.32 14.46
C PHE A 350 7.46 -3.76 15.88
N PRO A 351 6.23 -3.43 16.31
CA PRO A 351 5.43 -2.36 15.74
C PRO A 351 6.14 -1.02 15.88
N ILE A 352 5.95 -0.12 14.92
CA ILE A 352 6.49 1.23 14.99
C ILE A 352 5.70 2.01 16.04
N PRO A 353 6.34 2.48 17.14
CA PRO A 353 5.64 3.23 18.17
C PRO A 353 5.42 4.68 17.77
N THR A 354 4.25 5.21 18.10
CA THR A 354 3.89 6.62 17.99
C THR A 354 3.40 7.12 19.33
N TYR A 355 4.00 8.20 19.83
CA TYR A 355 3.62 8.83 21.09
C TYR A 355 2.91 10.16 20.84
N ASN A 356 1.81 10.36 21.56
CA ASN A 356 1.01 11.57 21.49
C ASN A 356 1.61 12.66 22.40
N ILE A 357 1.97 13.81 21.82
CA ILE A 357 2.45 14.98 22.57
C ILE A 357 1.31 15.98 22.69
N THR A 358 0.66 16.01 23.85
CA THR A 358 -0.49 16.88 24.14
C THR A 358 -0.08 18.14 24.90
N LYS A 359 -1.01 19.10 25.02
CA LYS A 359 -0.76 20.39 25.71
C LYS A 359 -0.43 20.23 27.19
N ASP A 360 -0.90 19.16 27.80
CA ASP A 360 -0.70 18.78 29.20
C ASP A 360 0.42 17.75 29.39
N PHE A 361 1.25 17.49 28.35
CA PHE A 361 2.39 16.60 28.44
C PHE A 361 3.38 17.04 29.53
N ASP A 362 3.67 16.15 30.47
CA ASP A 362 4.63 16.40 31.55
C ASP A 362 6.07 16.11 31.10
N TRP A 363 6.77 17.18 30.71
CA TRP A 363 8.17 17.12 30.26
C TRP A 363 9.18 16.75 31.35
N GLU A 364 8.80 16.89 32.63
CA GLU A 364 9.67 16.64 33.78
C GLU A 364 9.35 15.28 34.44
N ASN A 365 8.51 14.45 33.80
CA ASN A 365 8.17 13.13 34.30
C ASN A 365 9.35 12.15 34.16
N GLU A 366 10.06 11.90 35.27
CA GLU A 366 11.18 10.95 35.38
C GLU A 366 10.80 9.53 34.92
N LYS A 367 9.51 9.16 34.96
CA LYS A 367 9.07 7.84 34.47
C LYS A 367 9.20 7.68 32.95
N LEU A 368 9.47 8.76 32.22
CA LEU A 368 9.68 8.77 30.77
C LEU A 368 11.17 8.82 30.38
N ASP A 369 12.11 8.68 31.31
CA ASP A 369 13.54 8.72 30.99
C ASP A 369 13.95 7.68 29.94
N SER A 370 13.38 6.47 30.01
CA SER A 370 13.62 5.42 29.02
C SER A 370 13.06 5.75 27.63
N LEU A 371 11.98 6.54 27.52
CA LEU A 371 11.48 7.04 26.24
C LEU A 371 12.53 7.94 25.56
N TRP A 372 13.17 8.83 26.33
CA TRP A 372 14.19 9.75 25.80
C TRP A 372 15.49 9.02 25.47
N GLU A 373 15.90 8.04 26.27
CA GLU A 373 17.04 7.17 25.98
C GLU A 373 16.81 6.37 24.70
N MET A 374 15.64 5.74 24.55
CA MET A 374 15.22 5.03 23.34
C MET A 374 15.25 5.95 22.11
N THR A 375 14.78 7.19 22.25
CA THR A 375 14.77 8.20 21.17
C THR A 375 16.19 8.60 20.77
N ALA A 376 17.07 8.83 21.73
CA ALA A 376 18.45 9.19 21.47
C ALA A 376 19.26 8.05 20.85
N LYS A 377 19.05 6.81 21.29
CA LYS A 377 19.79 5.63 20.85
C LYS A 377 19.38 5.17 19.45
N TYR A 378 18.08 5.01 19.21
CA TYR A 378 17.58 4.39 17.97
C TYR A 378 16.71 5.32 17.11
N GLY A 379 16.38 6.52 17.59
CA GLY A 379 15.51 7.44 16.86
C GLY A 379 14.05 7.02 16.80
N ILE A 380 13.63 6.17 17.73
CA ILE A 380 12.23 5.77 17.94
C ILE A 380 11.76 6.42 19.24
N PRO A 381 10.55 6.98 19.30
CA PRO A 381 9.40 6.71 18.45
C PRO A 381 9.14 7.79 17.38
N TYR A 382 7.97 7.70 16.76
CA TYR A 382 7.30 8.85 16.16
C TYR A 382 6.68 9.74 17.24
N PHE A 383 6.68 11.05 17.00
CA PHE A 383 5.93 12.02 17.81
C PHE A 383 4.78 12.60 17.00
N SER A 384 3.58 12.54 17.57
CA SER A 384 2.38 13.17 17.05
C SER A 384 2.13 14.47 17.82
N ASN A 385 2.15 15.61 17.13
CA ASN A 385 2.03 16.93 17.75
C ASN A 385 0.56 17.32 17.93
N PHE A 386 0.05 17.36 19.15
CA PHE A 386 -1.29 17.88 19.47
C PHE A 386 -1.25 19.22 20.21
N ILE A 387 -0.07 19.85 20.33
CA ILE A 387 0.08 21.14 21.01
C ILE A 387 -0.39 22.26 20.08
N ASN A 388 0.25 22.38 18.91
CA ASN A 388 0.01 23.47 17.96
C ASN A 388 -0.58 23.01 16.63
N SER A 389 -0.57 21.71 16.34
CA SER A 389 -1.20 21.24 15.11
C SER A 389 -2.72 21.38 15.20
N SER A 390 -3.36 21.37 14.04
CA SER A 390 -4.83 21.30 13.92
C SER A 390 -5.45 19.96 14.35
N MET A 391 -4.66 18.98 14.79
CA MET A 391 -5.16 17.68 15.24
C MET A 391 -5.71 17.76 16.66
N SER A 392 -6.72 16.95 16.94
CA SER A 392 -7.28 16.72 18.27
C SER A 392 -6.86 15.33 18.79
N PRO A 393 -6.63 15.14 20.10
CA PRO A 393 -6.30 13.82 20.65
C PRO A 393 -7.32 12.72 20.28
N GLU A 394 -8.59 13.09 20.06
CA GLU A 394 -9.62 12.18 19.55
C GLU A 394 -9.30 11.62 18.16
N ASP A 395 -8.55 12.35 17.33
CA ASP A 395 -8.14 11.92 15.98
C ASP A 395 -7.19 10.72 16.01
N ALA A 396 -6.48 10.49 17.12
CA ALA A 396 -5.54 9.37 17.29
C ALA A 396 -6.21 8.00 17.07
N ARG A 397 -7.53 7.89 17.30
CA ARG A 397 -8.31 6.66 17.06
C ARG A 397 -8.37 6.23 15.60
N SER A 398 -8.16 7.16 14.67
CA SER A 398 -8.36 6.93 13.24
C SER A 398 -7.08 7.04 12.39
N MET A 399 -5.93 7.24 13.03
CA MET A 399 -4.65 7.34 12.33
C MET A 399 -4.12 5.93 12.03
N CYS A 400 -4.12 5.53 10.76
CA CYS A 400 -3.13 4.54 10.30
C CYS A 400 -1.76 5.26 10.16
N CYS A 401 -0.70 4.58 9.71
CA CYS A 401 0.71 4.99 9.72
C CYS A 401 1.11 6.47 9.79
N ARG A 402 0.40 7.40 9.13
CA ARG A 402 0.48 8.87 9.29
C ARG A 402 -0.87 9.59 9.00
N LEU A 403 -1.96 8.86 8.76
CA LEU A 403 -3.16 9.35 8.08
C LEU A 403 -3.95 10.35 8.94
N ARG A 404 -4.02 11.64 8.55
CA ARG A 404 -4.86 12.67 9.19
C ARG A 404 -6.32 12.61 8.72
N LEU A 405 -7.24 13.05 9.58
CA LEU A 405 -8.65 13.24 9.25
C LEU A 405 -9.09 14.66 9.58
N ASP A 406 -9.85 15.29 8.69
CA ASP A 406 -10.66 16.46 9.07
C ASP A 406 -12.03 15.99 9.58
N ASN A 407 -12.20 16.00 10.90
CA ASN A 407 -13.44 15.63 11.55
C ASN A 407 -14.63 16.53 11.18
N ARG A 408 -14.44 17.73 10.60
CA ARG A 408 -15.57 18.58 10.16
C ARG A 408 -16.30 17.96 8.97
N GLU A 409 -15.57 17.25 8.09
CA GLU A 409 -16.17 16.59 6.92
C GLU A 409 -16.86 15.28 7.28
N LEU A 410 -16.31 14.49 8.21
CA LEU A 410 -16.98 13.32 8.78
C LEU A 410 -18.26 13.70 9.55
N ARG A 411 -18.21 14.79 10.33
CA ARG A 411 -19.38 15.30 11.08
C ARG A 411 -20.51 15.76 10.16
N LYS A 412 -20.21 16.33 8.98
CA LYS A 412 -21.23 16.73 7.99
C LYS A 412 -21.99 15.53 7.37
N ARG A 413 -21.47 14.30 7.45
CA ARG A 413 -22.01 13.12 6.73
C ARG A 413 -22.58 12.02 7.64
N GLY A 414 -22.94 12.32 8.89
CA GLY A 414 -23.88 11.49 9.67
C GLY A 414 -23.36 10.82 10.95
N GLY A 415 -22.20 11.20 11.48
CA GLY A 415 -21.77 10.80 12.82
C GLY A 415 -22.25 11.79 13.88
N GLY A 416 -23.36 11.51 14.56
CA GLY A 416 -23.73 12.25 15.78
C GLY A 416 -22.70 12.07 16.89
N LEU A 417 -22.54 13.08 17.76
CA LEU A 417 -21.83 13.19 19.06
C LEU A 417 -20.43 12.52 19.27
N PHE A 418 -19.90 11.73 18.33
CA PHE A 418 -18.66 10.96 18.46
C PHE A 418 -17.77 11.21 17.24
N GLY A 419 -16.58 11.81 17.47
CA GLY A 419 -15.55 12.09 16.47
C GLY A 419 -14.77 10.83 16.03
N ALA A 420 -13.84 11.00 15.07
CA ALA A 420 -12.82 10.04 14.61
C ALA A 420 -12.98 8.58 15.10
N ASN A 421 -13.64 7.74 14.29
CA ASN A 421 -13.83 6.33 14.61
C ASN A 421 -12.63 5.48 14.15
N PRO A 422 -12.20 4.46 14.93
CA PRO A 422 -11.25 3.46 14.44
C PRO A 422 -11.85 2.68 13.25
N LYS A 423 -11.05 1.80 12.60
CA LYS A 423 -11.40 1.11 11.33
C LYS A 423 -11.40 2.03 10.11
N THR A 424 -10.47 2.97 10.10
CA THR A 424 -10.12 3.86 8.99
C THR A 424 -8.81 3.41 8.35
N GLY A 425 -8.50 3.91 7.17
CA GLY A 425 -7.30 3.51 6.45
C GLY A 425 -7.32 4.03 5.02
N SER A 426 -6.64 3.35 4.12
CA SER A 426 -6.65 3.69 2.70
C SER A 426 -7.02 2.46 1.86
N ILE A 427 -7.93 2.64 0.89
CA ILE A 427 -8.28 1.61 -0.08
C ILE A 427 -7.15 1.39 -1.08
N GLY A 428 -6.37 2.44 -1.35
CA GLY A 428 -5.31 2.49 -2.35
C GLY A 428 -4.67 3.86 -2.36
N VAL A 429 -3.40 3.87 -2.77
CA VAL A 429 -2.62 5.10 -2.97
C VAL A 429 -2.23 5.16 -4.44
N VAL A 430 -2.46 6.31 -5.07
CA VAL A 430 -1.96 6.64 -6.41
C VAL A 430 -1.03 7.84 -6.30
N THR A 431 0.22 7.68 -6.70
CA THR A 431 1.24 8.75 -6.59
C THR A 431 1.46 9.46 -7.93
N ILE A 432 1.37 10.78 -7.93
CA ILE A 432 1.59 11.65 -9.09
C ILE A 432 3.07 12.03 -9.19
N ASN A 433 3.65 11.81 -10.37
CA ASN A 433 5.02 12.20 -10.73
C ASN A 433 5.08 13.69 -11.14
N LEU A 434 5.26 14.57 -10.16
CA LEU A 434 5.37 16.01 -10.41
C LEU A 434 6.59 16.41 -11.25
N PRO A 435 7.79 15.79 -11.10
CA PRO A 435 8.96 16.12 -11.92
C PRO A 435 8.66 16.10 -13.43
N ARG A 436 7.93 15.08 -13.87
CA ARG A 436 7.52 14.95 -15.27
C ARG A 436 6.56 16.07 -15.69
N ILE A 437 5.61 16.45 -14.84
CA ILE A 437 4.72 17.58 -15.11
C ILE A 437 5.54 18.86 -15.25
N GLY A 438 6.45 19.12 -14.31
CA GLY A 438 7.32 20.30 -14.35
C GLY A 438 8.24 20.36 -15.57
N TYR A 439 8.70 19.21 -16.06
CA TYR A 439 9.50 19.12 -17.30
C TYR A 439 8.70 19.36 -18.58
N LEU A 440 7.46 18.86 -18.65
CA LEU A 440 6.62 18.97 -19.85
C LEU A 440 5.85 20.29 -19.96
N ALA A 441 5.62 20.97 -18.83
CA ALA A 441 4.83 22.19 -18.77
C ALA A 441 5.52 23.37 -19.46
N GLN A 442 4.80 24.07 -20.34
CA GLN A 442 5.31 25.25 -21.04
C GLN A 442 5.13 26.54 -20.23
N ASP A 443 4.04 26.61 -19.48
CA ASP A 443 3.69 27.72 -18.61
C ASP A 443 2.87 27.22 -17.41
N GLU A 444 2.51 28.13 -16.52
CA GLU A 444 1.78 27.78 -15.29
C GLU A 444 0.43 27.15 -15.59
N LYS A 445 -0.28 27.63 -16.63
CA LYS A 445 -1.59 27.09 -16.98
C LYS A 445 -1.46 25.66 -17.48
N ASP A 446 -0.46 25.37 -18.32
CA ASP A 446 -0.17 24.02 -18.79
C ASP A 446 0.24 23.09 -17.63
N PHE A 447 0.99 23.58 -16.65
CA PHE A 447 1.35 22.82 -15.45
C PHE A 447 0.10 22.33 -14.70
N PHE A 448 -0.83 23.26 -14.39
CA PHE A 448 -2.05 22.91 -13.65
C PHE A 448 -2.99 22.03 -14.47
N ASN A 449 -3.13 22.25 -15.78
CA ASN A 449 -3.94 21.37 -16.64
C ASN A 449 -3.43 19.92 -16.64
N ARG A 450 -2.10 19.73 -16.72
CA ARG A 450 -1.48 18.40 -16.67
C ARG A 450 -1.64 17.75 -15.29
N LEU A 451 -1.54 18.55 -14.23
CA LEU A 451 -1.80 18.08 -12.88
C LEU A 451 -3.25 17.62 -12.73
N ASP A 452 -4.21 18.41 -13.22
CA ASP A 452 -5.64 18.06 -13.20
C ASP A 452 -5.93 16.76 -13.95
N GLU A 453 -5.36 16.59 -15.15
CA GLU A 453 -5.50 15.35 -15.93
C GLU A 453 -5.02 14.12 -15.14
N MET A 454 -3.88 14.25 -14.45
CA MET A 454 -3.33 13.15 -13.63
C MET A 454 -4.14 12.91 -12.36
N MET A 455 -4.66 13.97 -11.72
CA MET A 455 -5.52 13.84 -10.54
C MET A 455 -6.86 13.20 -10.89
N ASP A 456 -7.45 13.55 -12.05
CA ASP A 456 -8.70 12.96 -12.53
C ASP A 456 -8.54 11.46 -12.81
N LEU A 457 -7.43 11.09 -13.47
CA LEU A 457 -7.11 9.68 -13.70
C LEU A 457 -6.84 8.92 -12.40
N ALA A 458 -6.16 9.54 -11.43
CA ALA A 458 -5.95 8.95 -10.11
C ALA A 458 -7.27 8.72 -9.37
N LYS A 459 -8.21 9.69 -9.43
CA LYS A 459 -9.57 9.56 -8.89
C LYS A 459 -10.28 8.36 -9.50
N GLU A 460 -10.34 8.26 -10.83
CA GLU A 460 -11.00 7.15 -11.53
C GLU A 460 -10.41 5.80 -11.12
N SER A 461 -9.08 5.69 -11.09
CA SER A 461 -8.39 4.47 -10.66
C SER A 461 -8.77 4.07 -9.24
N LEU A 462 -8.85 5.02 -8.31
CA LEU A 462 -9.17 4.74 -6.91
C LEU A 462 -10.64 4.35 -6.70
N ILE A 463 -11.57 4.95 -7.46
CA ILE A 463 -12.99 4.59 -7.43
C ILE A 463 -13.19 3.17 -7.96
N ILE A 464 -12.57 2.82 -9.10
CA ILE A 464 -12.61 1.45 -9.65
C ILE A 464 -12.05 0.47 -8.62
N LYS A 465 -10.90 0.79 -8.01
CA LYS A 465 -10.31 -0.07 -6.99
C LYS A 465 -11.26 -0.27 -5.82
N ARG A 466 -11.90 0.79 -5.33
CA ARG A 466 -12.86 0.71 -4.22
C ARG A 466 -14.02 -0.23 -4.53
N GLU A 467 -14.61 -0.11 -5.72
CA GLU A 467 -15.70 -1.00 -6.15
C GLU A 467 -15.24 -2.46 -6.20
N VAL A 468 -14.05 -2.72 -6.76
CA VAL A 468 -13.46 -4.07 -6.81
C VAL A 468 -13.28 -4.64 -5.40
N ILE A 469 -12.64 -3.90 -4.49
CA ILE A 469 -12.38 -4.38 -3.13
C ILE A 469 -13.68 -4.60 -2.34
N GLU A 470 -14.68 -3.71 -2.46
CA GLU A 470 -15.99 -3.90 -1.84
C GLU A 470 -16.67 -5.19 -2.32
N ASN A 471 -16.66 -5.45 -3.63
CA ASN A 471 -17.21 -6.67 -4.21
C ASN A 471 -16.44 -7.93 -3.77
N LEU A 472 -15.11 -7.86 -3.70
CA LEU A 472 -14.27 -8.96 -3.23
C LEU A 472 -14.51 -9.28 -1.74
N THR A 473 -14.68 -8.26 -0.91
CA THR A 473 -15.05 -8.44 0.50
C THR A 473 -16.44 -9.07 0.65
N GLU A 474 -17.43 -8.60 -0.13
CA GLU A 474 -18.79 -9.15 -0.11
C GLU A 474 -18.82 -10.64 -0.55
N THR A 475 -18.05 -10.98 -1.58
CA THR A 475 -17.94 -12.35 -2.11
C THR A 475 -17.04 -13.27 -1.28
N GLY A 476 -16.33 -12.74 -0.28
CA GLY A 476 -15.63 -13.52 0.74
C GLY A 476 -14.12 -13.66 0.55
N LEU A 477 -13.47 -12.84 -0.28
CA LEU A 477 -12.01 -12.82 -0.41
C LEU A 477 -11.31 -12.25 0.83
N HIS A 478 -11.96 -11.32 1.54
CA HIS A 478 -11.45 -10.69 2.77
C HIS A 478 -12.30 -11.09 3.98
N PRO A 479 -12.34 -12.38 4.37
CA PRO A 479 -13.31 -12.90 5.33
C PRO A 479 -13.14 -12.35 6.75
N TYR A 480 -11.91 -12.07 7.23
CA TYR A 480 -11.71 -11.45 8.53
C TYR A 480 -12.09 -9.97 8.52
N SER A 481 -11.64 -9.23 7.50
CA SER A 481 -12.02 -7.82 7.32
C SER A 481 -13.53 -7.65 7.23
N ARG A 482 -14.22 -8.54 6.50
CA ARG A 482 -15.69 -8.59 6.44
C ARG A 482 -16.33 -8.70 7.82
N PHE A 483 -15.77 -9.53 8.70
CA PHE A 483 -16.28 -9.72 10.06
C PHE A 483 -16.07 -8.46 10.93
N TYR A 484 -14.86 -7.91 10.97
CA TYR A 484 -14.52 -6.75 11.82
C TYR A 484 -15.10 -5.43 11.29
N LEU A 485 -15.41 -5.34 9.99
CA LEU A 485 -16.08 -4.20 9.35
C LEU A 485 -17.60 -4.37 9.23
N ALA A 486 -18.19 -5.44 9.77
CA ALA A 486 -19.63 -5.71 9.65
C ALA A 486 -20.51 -4.58 10.20
N ASP A 487 -20.07 -3.92 11.29
CA ASP A 487 -20.79 -2.79 11.89
C ASP A 487 -20.82 -1.57 10.95
N ILE A 488 -19.72 -1.32 10.21
CA ILE A 488 -19.64 -0.28 9.18
C ILE A 488 -20.56 -0.61 8.01
N LYS A 489 -20.54 -1.87 7.55
CA LYS A 489 -21.45 -2.35 6.49
C LYS A 489 -22.90 -2.17 6.88
N LYS A 490 -23.26 -2.49 8.12
CA LYS A 490 -24.62 -2.33 8.65
C LYS A 490 -25.04 -0.86 8.71
N ALA A 491 -24.14 0.05 9.07
CA ALA A 491 -24.44 1.47 9.19
C ALA A 491 -24.52 2.19 7.83
N TYR A 492 -23.63 1.86 6.89
CA TYR A 492 -23.43 2.63 5.66
C TYR A 492 -23.69 1.85 4.36
N GLY A 493 -23.99 0.55 4.43
CA GLY A 493 -24.16 -0.30 3.26
C GLY A 493 -22.85 -0.68 2.55
N GLN A 494 -21.70 -0.24 3.05
CA GLN A 494 -20.37 -0.53 2.50
C GLN A 494 -19.37 -0.91 3.62
N PHE A 495 -18.48 -1.88 3.39
CA PHE A 495 -17.45 -2.28 4.36
C PHE A 495 -16.36 -1.21 4.49
N TRP A 496 -15.92 -0.67 3.36
CA TRP A 496 -14.74 0.21 3.30
C TRP A 496 -15.10 1.70 3.28
N LYS A 497 -16.29 2.08 3.80
CA LYS A 497 -16.78 3.47 3.78
C LYS A 497 -15.82 4.45 4.45
N ASN A 498 -15.18 4.01 5.54
CA ASN A 498 -14.26 4.80 6.35
C ASN A 498 -12.81 4.81 5.82
N HIS A 499 -12.53 4.13 4.70
CA HIS A 499 -11.19 4.11 4.11
C HIS A 499 -11.07 5.18 3.03
N PHE A 500 -9.98 5.94 3.05
CA PHE A 500 -9.67 6.98 2.07
C PHE A 500 -9.27 6.42 0.72
N SER A 501 -9.59 7.15 -0.33
CA SER A 501 -8.95 7.08 -1.64
C SER A 501 -7.78 8.06 -1.65
N THR A 502 -6.54 7.57 -1.63
CA THR A 502 -5.38 8.42 -1.37
C THR A 502 -4.68 8.83 -2.66
N ILE A 503 -4.58 10.14 -2.88
CA ILE A 503 -3.73 10.71 -3.93
C ILE A 503 -2.46 11.21 -3.26
N GLY A 504 -1.33 10.72 -3.74
CA GLY A 504 -0.02 11.10 -3.25
C GLY A 504 0.78 11.86 -4.30
N LEU A 505 1.89 12.46 -3.88
CA LEU A 505 2.82 13.15 -4.77
C LEU A 505 4.28 12.87 -4.42
N ILE A 506 5.14 13.07 -5.42
CA ILE A 506 6.59 12.95 -5.30
C ILE A 506 7.30 14.02 -6.12
N GLY A 507 8.46 14.47 -5.64
CA GLY A 507 9.41 15.23 -6.45
C GLY A 507 9.03 16.69 -6.70
N MET A 508 8.38 17.38 -5.76
CA MET A 508 8.03 18.79 -5.95
C MET A 508 9.27 19.67 -6.20
N ASN A 509 10.36 19.47 -5.45
CA ASN A 509 11.60 20.21 -5.68
C ASN A 509 12.17 19.97 -7.09
N ASP A 510 12.14 18.72 -7.55
CA ASP A 510 12.59 18.33 -8.90
C ASP A 510 11.64 18.88 -9.99
N ALA A 511 10.34 18.99 -9.71
CA ALA A 511 9.38 19.65 -10.60
C ALA A 511 9.69 21.13 -10.77
N LEU A 512 9.92 21.86 -9.67
CA LEU A 512 10.32 23.28 -9.68
C LEU A 512 11.64 23.50 -10.42
N LEU A 513 12.59 22.57 -10.27
CA LEU A 513 13.86 22.62 -10.96
C LEU A 513 13.69 22.57 -12.49
N ASN A 514 12.80 21.72 -12.98
CA ASN A 514 12.53 21.60 -14.40
C ASN A 514 11.65 22.75 -14.93
N PHE A 515 10.62 23.14 -14.17
CA PHE A 515 9.63 24.11 -14.61
C PHE A 515 10.13 25.56 -14.58
N MET A 516 10.83 25.94 -13.50
CA MET A 516 11.21 27.34 -13.26
C MET A 516 12.66 27.51 -12.82
N ASN A 517 13.46 26.43 -12.81
CA ASN A 517 14.86 26.43 -12.39
C ASN A 517 15.06 27.01 -10.96
N LYS A 518 14.19 26.61 -10.04
CA LYS A 518 14.23 26.98 -8.61
C LYS A 518 14.21 25.73 -7.74
N SER A 519 14.72 25.86 -6.52
CA SER A 519 14.52 24.88 -5.46
C SER A 519 13.26 25.21 -4.66
N ILE A 520 12.67 24.20 -4.01
CA ILE A 520 11.54 24.40 -3.10
C ILE A 520 11.89 25.30 -1.89
N GLY A 521 13.19 25.42 -1.55
CA GLY A 521 13.65 26.32 -0.49
C GLY A 521 13.95 27.74 -0.95
N ASP A 522 13.76 28.07 -2.24
CA ASP A 522 13.77 29.46 -2.72
C ASP A 522 12.38 30.10 -2.49
N PRO A 523 12.29 31.40 -2.14
CA PRO A 523 10.98 32.04 -1.86
C PRO A 523 9.96 31.96 -3.00
N GLU A 524 10.42 31.90 -4.26
CA GLU A 524 9.54 31.70 -5.43
C GLU A 524 9.09 30.25 -5.58
N GLY A 525 10.00 29.30 -5.31
CA GLY A 525 9.70 27.87 -5.39
C GLY A 525 8.79 27.40 -4.26
N GLU A 526 8.99 27.91 -3.04
CA GLU A 526 8.13 27.67 -1.89
C GLU A 526 6.69 28.12 -2.20
N LYS A 527 6.50 29.37 -2.63
CA LYS A 527 5.17 29.90 -2.99
C LYS A 527 4.49 29.12 -4.10
N PHE A 528 5.25 28.67 -5.10
CA PHE A 528 4.67 27.84 -6.18
C PHE A 528 4.28 26.45 -5.66
N ALA A 529 5.11 25.82 -4.82
CA ALA A 529 4.79 24.55 -4.20
C ALA A 529 3.54 24.65 -3.31
N GLU A 530 3.41 25.73 -2.51
CA GLU A 530 2.21 26.00 -1.74
C GLU A 530 0.96 26.11 -2.63
N LYS A 531 1.06 26.85 -3.73
CA LYS A 531 -0.02 26.99 -4.72
C LYS A 531 -0.41 25.64 -5.32
N VAL A 532 0.55 24.79 -5.65
CA VAL A 532 0.27 23.44 -6.15
C VAL A 532 -0.41 22.58 -5.08
N MET A 533 0.06 22.63 -3.83
CA MET A 533 -0.54 21.90 -2.73
C MET A 533 -1.98 22.35 -2.45
N ASP A 534 -2.24 23.66 -2.46
CA ASP A 534 -3.59 24.20 -2.25
C ASP A 534 -4.52 23.83 -3.41
N HIS A 535 -4.05 23.88 -4.66
CA HIS A 535 -4.80 23.39 -5.83
C HIS A 535 -5.17 21.90 -5.70
N MET A 536 -4.22 21.04 -5.33
CA MET A 536 -4.50 19.61 -5.14
C MET A 536 -5.51 19.35 -4.01
N ARG A 537 -5.49 20.16 -2.95
CA ARG A 537 -6.47 20.06 -1.85
C ARG A 537 -7.88 20.44 -2.31
N ASP A 538 -8.00 21.50 -3.11
CA ASP A 538 -9.28 21.94 -3.66
C ASP A 538 -9.87 20.84 -4.57
N ARG A 539 -9.04 20.27 -5.47
CA ARG A 539 -9.45 19.13 -6.31
C ARG A 539 -9.89 17.91 -5.50
N ILE A 540 -9.19 17.59 -4.40
CA ILE A 540 -9.59 16.52 -3.50
C ILE A 540 -10.96 16.82 -2.88
N SER A 541 -11.22 18.05 -2.46
CA SER A 541 -12.52 18.45 -1.93
C SER A 541 -13.62 18.25 -2.98
N ASP A 542 -13.40 18.71 -4.22
CA ASP A 542 -14.32 18.50 -5.35
C ASP A 542 -14.65 17.01 -5.55
N TYR A 543 -13.64 16.14 -5.55
CA TYR A 543 -13.84 14.69 -5.73
C TYR A 543 -14.68 14.06 -4.63
N GLN A 544 -14.56 14.55 -3.40
CA GLN A 544 -15.37 14.05 -2.29
C GLN A 544 -16.84 14.48 -2.42
N GLU A 545 -17.10 15.67 -2.94
CA GLU A 545 -18.45 16.14 -3.25
C GLU A 545 -19.06 15.38 -4.43
N GLU A 546 -18.29 15.20 -5.51
CA GLU A 546 -18.71 14.51 -6.73
C GLU A 546 -19.05 13.04 -6.48
N THR A 547 -18.16 12.31 -5.79
CA THR A 547 -18.23 10.84 -5.71
C THR A 547 -18.90 10.33 -4.43
N GLY A 548 -19.05 11.18 -3.40
CA GLY A 548 -19.48 10.76 -2.07
C GLY A 548 -18.49 9.83 -1.32
N SER A 549 -17.32 9.55 -1.90
CA SER A 549 -16.21 8.84 -1.26
C SER A 549 -15.28 9.84 -0.57
N ILE A 550 -14.54 9.39 0.44
CA ILE A 550 -13.54 10.22 1.11
C ILE A 550 -12.18 10.09 0.41
N PHE A 551 -11.49 11.21 0.23
CA PHE A 551 -10.20 11.34 -0.44
C PHE A 551 -9.22 12.11 0.45
N ASN A 552 -7.93 11.85 0.30
CA ASN A 552 -6.91 12.59 1.03
C ASN A 552 -5.62 12.76 0.21
N LEU A 553 -4.83 13.77 0.61
CA LEU A 553 -3.54 14.10 0.03
C LEU A 553 -2.42 13.57 0.91
N GLU A 554 -1.53 12.73 0.37
CA GLU A 554 -0.47 12.08 1.15
C GLU A 554 0.94 12.45 0.64
N ALA A 555 1.84 12.72 1.58
CA ALA A 555 3.27 12.75 1.36
C ALA A 555 3.77 11.30 1.22
N THR A 556 3.64 10.75 0.02
CA THR A 556 4.01 9.36 -0.29
C THR A 556 5.43 9.05 0.22
N PRO A 557 5.65 8.01 1.04
CA PRO A 557 6.98 7.63 1.51
C PRO A 557 7.94 7.25 0.37
N ALA A 558 7.40 6.76 -0.75
CA ALA A 558 8.04 6.55 -2.03
C ALA A 558 9.40 5.82 -2.00
N GLU A 559 9.54 4.79 -1.15
CA GLU A 559 10.78 4.01 -1.03
C GLU A 559 11.26 3.49 -2.39
N GLY A 560 10.38 2.79 -3.11
CA GLY A 560 10.65 2.33 -4.48
C GLY A 560 10.32 3.38 -5.55
N ALA A 561 9.24 4.15 -5.36
CA ALA A 561 8.74 5.07 -6.39
C ALA A 561 9.72 6.22 -6.72
N SER A 562 10.45 6.74 -5.72
CA SER A 562 11.48 7.78 -5.90
C SER A 562 12.55 7.39 -6.90
N TYR A 563 13.13 6.21 -6.72
CA TYR A 563 14.17 5.69 -7.60
C TYR A 563 13.60 5.25 -8.96
N ARG A 564 12.48 4.53 -8.93
CA ARG A 564 11.86 3.97 -10.14
C ARG A 564 11.43 5.05 -11.13
N MET A 565 10.67 6.04 -10.66
CA MET A 565 10.16 7.10 -11.53
C MET A 565 11.31 7.92 -12.11
N ALA A 566 12.31 8.28 -11.30
CA ALA A 566 13.47 9.02 -11.76
C ALA A 566 14.27 8.26 -12.85
N ARG A 567 14.46 6.94 -12.69
CA ARG A 567 15.12 6.12 -13.71
C ARG A 567 14.35 6.03 -15.02
N ILE A 568 13.03 5.83 -14.94
CA ILE A 568 12.18 5.76 -16.14
C ILE A 568 12.19 7.11 -16.84
N ASP A 569 12.05 8.20 -16.10
CA ASP A 569 12.11 9.55 -16.67
C ASP A 569 13.44 9.84 -17.34
N LYS A 570 14.58 9.47 -16.73
CA LYS A 570 15.89 9.62 -17.36
C LYS A 570 16.05 8.80 -18.65
N LYS A 571 15.37 7.66 -18.73
CA LYS A 571 15.37 6.84 -19.95
C LYS A 571 14.50 7.47 -21.05
N THR A 572 13.33 8.00 -20.69
CA THR A 572 12.36 8.57 -21.65
C THR A 572 12.71 9.99 -22.08
N TYR A 573 13.18 10.81 -21.14
CA TYR A 573 13.55 12.21 -21.29
C TYR A 573 14.99 12.42 -20.79
N PRO A 574 16.03 12.10 -21.58
CA PRO A 574 17.42 12.11 -21.11
C PRO A 574 17.91 13.45 -20.52
N ASP A 575 17.31 14.55 -20.93
CA ASP A 575 17.58 15.91 -20.51
C ASP A 575 16.77 16.37 -19.28
N ILE A 576 15.77 15.59 -18.83
CA ILE A 576 15.06 15.89 -17.58
C ILE A 576 16.05 16.03 -16.43
N ARG A 577 15.85 17.03 -15.59
CA ARG A 577 16.76 17.32 -14.48
C ARG A 577 16.26 16.60 -13.23
N VAL A 578 17.19 15.98 -12.51
CA VAL A 578 16.93 15.34 -11.21
C VAL A 578 17.91 15.98 -10.25
N TYR A 579 17.40 16.52 -9.15
CA TYR A 579 18.15 17.43 -8.28
C TYR A 579 19.47 16.82 -7.78
N ASN A 580 19.44 15.55 -7.36
CA ASN A 580 20.64 14.90 -6.81
C ASN A 580 21.80 14.88 -7.83
N GLN A 581 21.50 14.63 -9.11
CA GLN A 581 22.51 14.61 -10.17
C GLN A 581 23.06 16.00 -10.54
N GLU A 582 22.34 17.09 -10.27
CA GLU A 582 22.84 18.44 -10.58
C GLU A 582 24.08 18.79 -9.76
N ASN A 583 24.20 18.24 -8.54
CA ASN A 583 25.38 18.40 -7.69
C ASN A 583 26.61 17.68 -8.27
N TYR A 584 26.41 16.50 -8.84
CA TYR A 584 27.50 15.68 -9.42
C TYR A 584 27.93 16.14 -10.81
N ARG A 585 26.97 16.62 -11.63
CA ARG A 585 27.25 17.19 -12.95
C ARG A 585 28.25 18.34 -12.91
N ARG A 586 28.25 19.14 -11.83
CA ARG A 586 29.21 20.22 -11.61
C ARG A 586 30.65 19.72 -11.40
N ASN A 587 30.80 18.48 -10.92
CA ASN A 587 32.08 17.85 -10.62
C ASN A 587 32.56 16.86 -11.70
N GLY A 588 31.85 16.78 -12.83
CA GLY A 588 32.21 15.93 -13.97
C GLY A 588 31.74 14.47 -13.88
N ASP A 589 31.15 14.06 -12.75
CA ASP A 589 30.55 12.74 -12.59
C ASP A 589 29.12 12.73 -13.15
N ARG A 590 28.84 11.79 -14.06
CA ARG A 590 27.57 11.71 -14.81
C ARG A 590 26.80 10.43 -14.53
N ASP A 591 27.40 9.45 -13.85
CA ASP A 591 26.83 8.11 -13.69
C ASP A 591 26.43 7.85 -12.22
N VAL A 592 25.58 8.73 -11.71
CA VAL A 592 25.06 8.66 -10.34
C VAL A 592 23.61 8.22 -10.38
N GLU A 593 23.24 7.25 -9.55
CA GLU A 593 21.86 6.75 -9.48
C GLU A 593 20.86 7.90 -9.22
N PRO A 594 19.86 8.12 -10.09
CA PRO A 594 18.91 9.22 -9.94
C PRO A 594 17.81 8.84 -8.94
N TYR A 595 17.41 9.79 -8.08
CA TYR A 595 16.22 9.62 -7.24
C TYR A 595 15.51 10.96 -7.07
N TYR A 596 14.18 10.92 -6.99
CA TYR A 596 13.40 12.12 -6.73
C TYR A 596 13.32 12.46 -5.25
N THR A 597 13.32 13.76 -4.95
CA THR A 597 13.05 14.28 -3.61
C THR A 597 11.67 13.81 -3.14
N ASN A 598 11.56 13.33 -1.90
CA ASN A 598 10.31 12.76 -1.41
C ASN A 598 9.21 13.82 -1.29
N SER A 599 8.05 13.63 -1.92
CA SER A 599 6.88 14.54 -1.85
C SER A 599 7.24 16.03 -1.99
N THR A 600 6.98 16.85 -0.96
CA THR A 600 7.37 18.27 -0.85
C THR A 600 8.50 18.50 0.15
N GLN A 601 9.29 17.47 0.46
CA GLN A 601 10.45 17.61 1.34
C GLN A 601 11.49 18.55 0.70
N LEU A 602 12.33 19.13 1.55
CA LEU A 602 13.56 19.76 1.08
C LEU A 602 14.45 18.70 0.41
N PRO A 603 15.21 19.07 -0.64
CA PRO A 603 16.17 18.16 -1.20
C PRO A 603 17.22 17.77 -0.14
N VAL A 604 17.73 16.56 -0.27
CA VAL A 604 18.71 16.02 0.68
C VAL A 604 19.97 16.88 0.67
N GLY A 605 20.45 17.24 1.87
CA GLY A 605 21.62 18.12 2.04
C GLY A 605 21.37 19.61 1.80
N PHE A 606 20.10 20.06 1.74
CA PHE A 606 19.78 21.47 1.51
C PHE A 606 20.27 22.42 2.60
N THR A 607 20.19 22.01 3.86
CA THR A 607 20.66 22.80 5.01
C THR A 607 21.03 21.91 6.18
N THR A 608 22.01 22.33 6.97
CA THR A 608 22.38 21.71 8.24
C THR A 608 21.71 22.37 9.45
N ASP A 609 20.90 23.42 9.24
CA ASP A 609 20.12 24.09 10.29
C ASP A 609 18.71 23.50 10.36
N VAL A 610 18.43 22.79 11.45
CA VAL A 610 17.14 22.12 11.68
C VAL A 610 15.97 23.12 11.74
N PHE A 611 16.18 24.32 12.31
CA PHE A 611 15.10 25.31 12.43
C PHE A 611 14.80 25.95 11.09
N LYS A 612 15.83 26.21 10.27
CA LYS A 612 15.61 26.62 8.88
C LYS A 612 14.83 25.55 8.09
N ALA A 613 15.15 24.26 8.30
CA ALA A 613 14.42 23.18 7.66
C ALA A 613 12.95 23.11 8.13
N LEU A 614 12.71 23.27 9.43
CA LEU A 614 11.37 23.31 10.01
C LEU A 614 10.56 24.50 9.48
N ASP A 615 11.15 25.71 9.46
CA ASP A 615 10.50 26.94 8.96
C ASP A 615 10.02 26.77 7.50
N LEU A 616 10.84 26.18 6.64
CA LEU A 616 10.54 25.93 5.22
C LEU A 616 9.59 24.74 4.98
N GLN A 617 9.32 23.92 6.00
CA GLN A 617 8.53 22.71 5.85
C GLN A 617 7.19 22.79 6.56
N ASP A 618 7.06 23.56 7.63
CA ASP A 618 5.85 23.64 8.45
C ASP A 618 4.60 23.96 7.62
N GLY A 619 4.66 25.01 6.79
CA GLY A 619 3.56 25.39 5.91
C GLY A 619 3.20 24.33 4.86
N LEU A 620 4.18 23.62 4.29
CA LEU A 620 3.92 22.58 3.29
C LEU A 620 3.39 21.30 3.92
N GLN A 621 3.93 20.89 5.07
CA GLN A 621 3.53 19.64 5.72
C GLN A 621 2.10 19.73 6.31
N THR A 622 1.68 20.89 6.79
CA THR A 622 0.31 21.11 7.31
C THR A 622 -0.79 21.08 6.24
N ARG A 623 -0.42 21.24 4.95
CA ARG A 623 -1.34 21.15 3.81
C ARG A 623 -1.73 19.72 3.43
N TYR A 624 -0.97 18.71 3.87
CA TYR A 624 -1.41 17.33 3.68
C TYR A 624 -2.63 17.05 4.56
N THR A 625 -3.67 16.51 3.93
CA THR A 625 -4.88 16.02 4.61
C THR A 625 -4.78 14.55 4.96
N GLY A 626 -3.75 13.85 4.46
CA GLY A 626 -3.39 12.47 4.76
C GLY A 626 -2.04 12.35 5.46
N GLY A 627 -1.27 11.33 5.08
CA GLY A 627 0.01 11.02 5.73
C GLY A 627 1.11 12.04 5.47
N THR A 628 1.72 12.58 6.53
CA THR A 628 2.97 13.37 6.45
C THR A 628 3.89 13.06 7.64
N VAL A 629 5.20 13.24 7.47
CA VAL A 629 6.19 13.26 8.54
C VAL A 629 7.42 14.05 8.11
N LEU A 630 8.03 14.79 9.03
CA LEU A 630 9.37 15.35 8.87
C LEU A 630 10.40 14.54 9.66
N HIS A 631 11.47 14.11 8.98
CA HIS A 631 12.56 13.35 9.60
C HIS A 631 13.73 14.26 9.95
N ILE A 632 14.06 14.36 11.24
CA ILE A 632 15.19 15.14 11.74
C ILE A 632 16.41 14.20 11.90
N PHE A 633 17.30 14.19 10.92
CA PHE A 633 18.52 13.36 10.94
C PHE A 633 19.63 14.03 11.76
N LEU A 634 20.00 13.43 12.89
CA LEU A 634 21.02 13.96 13.80
C LEU A 634 22.42 13.64 13.31
N GLY A 635 23.37 14.57 13.51
CA GLY A 635 24.78 14.39 13.17
C GLY A 635 25.67 13.93 14.34
N GLU A 636 25.07 13.71 15.51
CA GLU A 636 25.77 13.20 16.70
C GLU A 636 25.71 11.67 16.71
N ASP A 637 26.84 11.01 16.94
CA ASP A 637 26.92 9.54 16.99
C ASP A 637 26.19 8.96 18.21
N ALA A 638 26.24 9.68 19.33
CA ALA A 638 25.56 9.35 20.58
C ALA A 638 24.80 10.58 21.13
N PRO A 639 23.61 10.88 20.59
CA PRO A 639 22.81 12.01 21.04
C PRO A 639 22.52 11.94 22.54
N ASN A 640 22.51 13.10 23.21
CA ASN A 640 22.13 13.16 24.62
C ASN A 640 20.59 13.09 24.78
N PRO A 641 20.04 12.21 25.63
CA PRO A 641 18.58 12.08 25.84
C PRO A 641 17.87 13.38 26.23
N ASP A 642 18.47 14.19 27.11
CA ASP A 642 17.89 15.48 27.50
C ASP A 642 17.91 16.49 26.34
N ALA A 643 18.97 16.51 25.53
CA ALA A 643 19.03 17.36 24.35
C ALA A 643 17.95 16.98 23.33
N VAL A 644 17.73 15.68 23.13
CA VAL A 644 16.66 15.14 22.27
C VAL A 644 15.28 15.53 22.81
N LYS A 645 15.03 15.35 24.12
CA LYS A 645 13.80 15.80 24.80
C LYS A 645 13.51 17.28 24.56
N GLN A 646 14.53 18.14 24.73
CA GLN A 646 14.41 19.58 24.50
C GLN A 646 14.15 19.93 23.03
N LEU A 647 14.72 19.18 22.08
CA LEU A 647 14.42 19.37 20.66
C LEU A 647 12.98 18.98 20.34
N VAL A 648 12.52 17.81 20.80
CA VAL A 648 11.14 17.35 20.63
C VAL A 648 10.16 18.38 21.20
N ARG A 649 10.44 18.93 22.39
CA ARG A 649 9.65 20.01 23.00
C ARG A 649 9.59 21.25 22.14
N LYS A 650 10.75 21.74 21.67
CA LYS A 650 10.80 22.93 20.80
C LYS A 650 10.03 22.74 19.51
N VAL A 651 10.11 21.56 18.89
CA VAL A 651 9.32 21.27 17.67
C VAL A 651 7.84 21.35 17.98
N ALA A 652 7.36 20.65 19.02
CA ALA A 652 5.94 20.63 19.39
C ALA A 652 5.39 22.02 19.77
N GLU A 653 6.16 22.81 20.53
CA GLU A 653 5.73 24.11 21.06
C GLU A 653 5.83 25.27 20.06
N ASN A 654 6.59 25.14 18.96
CA ASN A 654 6.82 26.26 18.02
C ASN A 654 6.32 26.02 16.59
N TYR A 655 5.98 24.78 16.22
CA TYR A 655 5.56 24.43 14.86
C TYR A 655 4.24 23.68 14.84
N GLU A 656 3.53 23.74 13.72
CA GLU A 656 2.24 23.09 13.49
C GLU A 656 2.36 21.70 12.84
N LEU A 657 3.58 21.27 12.48
CA LEU A 657 3.94 19.95 11.96
C LEU A 657 3.19 18.82 12.69
N PRO A 658 2.40 18.00 11.97
CA PRO A 658 1.63 16.93 12.59
C PRO A 658 2.49 15.81 13.17
N TYR A 659 3.52 15.39 12.42
CA TYR A 659 4.38 14.26 12.77
C TYR A 659 5.85 14.57 12.51
N TYR A 660 6.69 14.17 13.44
CA TYR A 660 8.12 14.26 13.28
C TYR A 660 8.84 13.10 13.99
N THR A 661 10.07 12.83 13.54
CA THR A 661 10.95 11.83 14.16
C THR A 661 12.34 12.42 14.36
N ILE A 662 13.02 11.96 15.40
CA ILE A 662 14.45 12.18 15.59
C ILE A 662 15.17 10.93 15.07
N THR A 663 16.20 11.06 14.23
CA THR A 663 16.86 9.92 13.60
C THR A 663 18.38 10.03 13.72
N PRO A 664 19.03 9.31 14.64
CA PRO A 664 20.47 9.11 14.63
C PRO A 664 20.86 8.06 13.57
N THR A 665 22.15 7.98 13.27
CA THR A 665 22.77 6.86 12.54
C THR A 665 23.59 6.05 13.53
N PHE A 666 23.49 4.73 13.44
CA PHE A 666 24.22 3.80 14.31
C PHE A 666 24.57 2.52 13.54
N SER A 667 25.50 1.76 14.08
CA SER A 667 25.97 0.50 13.50
C SER A 667 25.73 -0.67 14.45
N VAL A 668 25.60 -1.87 13.89
CA VAL A 668 25.55 -3.12 14.66
C VAL A 668 26.65 -4.05 14.17
N CYS A 669 27.56 -4.42 15.08
CA CYS A 669 28.60 -5.41 14.85
C CYS A 669 28.09 -6.81 15.25
N PRO A 670 28.32 -7.85 14.44
CA PRO A 670 27.99 -9.24 14.78
C PRO A 670 28.60 -9.75 16.09
N GLU A 671 29.75 -9.21 16.51
CA GLU A 671 30.46 -9.62 17.73
C GLU A 671 30.19 -8.70 18.92
N HIS A 672 30.16 -7.39 18.68
CA HIS A 672 30.10 -6.37 19.73
C HIS A 672 28.72 -5.73 19.93
N GLY A 673 27.74 -6.09 19.09
CA GLY A 673 26.39 -5.52 19.09
C GLY A 673 26.37 -4.05 18.68
N TYR A 674 25.52 -3.26 19.35
CA TYR A 674 25.32 -1.84 19.06
C TYR A 674 26.60 -1.00 19.15
N ILE A 675 26.80 -0.11 18.17
CA ILE A 675 27.87 0.87 18.09
C ILE A 675 27.26 2.21 17.68
N ALA A 676 27.53 3.25 18.47
CA ALA A 676 27.12 4.61 18.17
C ALA A 676 27.83 5.12 16.91
N GLY A 677 27.10 5.79 16.01
CA GLY A 677 27.66 6.38 14.79
C GLY A 677 27.69 5.45 13.59
N GLU A 678 28.08 6.03 12.44
CA GLU A 678 28.20 5.34 11.17
C GLU A 678 29.56 4.66 11.03
N HIS A 679 29.57 3.34 11.19
CA HIS A 679 30.77 2.51 11.04
C HIS A 679 30.51 1.41 10.02
N GLU A 680 31.27 1.39 8.93
CA GLU A 680 31.28 0.27 7.97
C GLU A 680 32.06 -0.93 8.55
N PHE A 681 33.16 -0.66 9.26
CA PHE A 681 33.97 -1.65 9.96
C PHE A 681 33.95 -1.38 11.47
N CYS A 682 33.91 -2.45 12.26
CA CYS A 682 33.82 -2.35 13.71
C CYS A 682 35.11 -1.79 14.33
N PRO A 683 35.10 -0.61 14.98
CA PRO A 683 36.30 -0.03 15.57
C PRO A 683 36.83 -0.81 16.78
N LYS A 684 36.01 -1.70 17.37
CA LYS A 684 36.42 -2.58 18.48
C LYS A 684 37.14 -3.83 17.95
N CYS A 685 36.59 -4.51 16.95
CA CYS A 685 37.26 -5.64 16.30
C CYS A 685 38.62 -5.24 15.72
N GLU A 686 38.73 -4.04 15.15
CA GLU A 686 40.02 -3.55 14.63
C GLU A 686 41.09 -3.42 15.73
N GLN A 687 40.70 -3.06 16.96
CA GLN A 687 41.61 -3.03 18.11
C GLN A 687 42.10 -4.43 18.49
N ASP A 688 41.29 -5.45 18.23
CA ASP A 688 41.61 -6.87 18.43
C ASP A 688 42.35 -7.51 17.23
N GLY A 689 42.60 -6.72 16.17
CA GLY A 689 43.26 -7.19 14.96
C GLY A 689 42.37 -7.91 13.95
N GLU A 690 41.04 -7.80 14.11
CA GLU A 690 40.04 -8.42 13.23
C GLU A 690 39.26 -7.36 12.42
N THR A 691 38.90 -7.69 11.18
CA THR A 691 38.07 -6.81 10.33
C THR A 691 36.67 -7.38 10.23
N THR A 692 35.73 -6.77 10.95
CA THR A 692 34.33 -7.18 10.97
C THR A 692 33.44 -6.07 10.39
N VAL A 693 32.68 -6.41 9.35
CA VAL A 693 31.73 -5.50 8.71
C VAL A 693 30.52 -5.29 9.64
N CYS A 694 30.11 -4.04 9.79
CA CYS A 694 28.93 -3.67 10.56
C CYS A 694 27.70 -3.46 9.66
N GLU A 695 26.53 -3.71 10.24
CA GLU A 695 25.26 -3.28 9.66
C GLU A 695 25.02 -1.81 10.04
N VAL A 696 25.11 -0.88 9.10
CA VAL A 696 24.74 0.53 9.32
C VAL A 696 23.21 0.66 9.24
N TYR A 697 22.58 1.14 10.31
CA TYR A 697 21.15 1.40 10.36
C TYR A 697 20.83 2.89 10.26
N SER A 698 19.79 3.19 9.49
CA SER A 698 19.16 4.51 9.48
C SER A 698 17.68 4.38 9.13
N ARG A 699 16.96 5.50 9.10
CA ARG A 699 15.56 5.56 8.65
C ARG A 699 15.49 5.73 7.14
N VAL A 700 14.81 4.80 6.47
CA VAL A 700 14.68 4.81 5.00
C VAL A 700 13.68 5.87 4.55
N VAL A 701 12.41 5.64 4.88
CA VAL A 701 11.25 6.50 4.56
C VAL A 701 10.27 6.57 5.73
N GLY A 702 10.62 5.90 6.83
CA GLY A 702 9.73 5.77 7.97
C GLY A 702 10.04 4.73 9.02
N TYR A 703 10.89 3.78 8.72
CA TYR A 703 11.26 2.72 9.64
C TYR A 703 12.76 2.44 9.49
N LEU A 704 13.33 1.77 10.48
CA LEU A 704 14.75 1.48 10.52
C LEU A 704 15.04 0.22 9.72
N ARG A 705 16.09 0.26 8.89
CA ARG A 705 16.66 -0.93 8.24
C ARG A 705 18.16 -0.74 7.98
N PRO A 706 18.91 -1.83 7.84
CA PRO A 706 20.28 -1.78 7.33
C PRO A 706 20.34 -1.09 5.96
N VAL A 707 21.23 -0.12 5.79
CA VAL A 707 21.37 0.67 4.56
C VAL A 707 21.71 -0.21 3.35
N ASN A 708 22.50 -1.27 3.55
CA ASN A 708 22.84 -2.22 2.49
C ASN A 708 21.63 -3.01 1.94
N GLN A 709 20.50 -3.02 2.64
CA GLN A 709 19.25 -3.66 2.19
C GLN A 709 18.32 -2.69 1.45
N TRP A 710 18.68 -1.41 1.34
CA TRP A 710 17.85 -0.42 0.66
C TRP A 710 18.04 -0.55 -0.86
N ASN A 711 17.08 -0.05 -1.65
CA ASN A 711 17.30 0.04 -3.09
C ASN A 711 18.41 1.05 -3.43
N LYS A 712 19.03 0.92 -4.60
CA LYS A 712 20.17 1.74 -5.02
C LYS A 712 19.92 3.26 -4.94
N GLY A 713 18.72 3.72 -5.31
CA GLY A 713 18.36 5.13 -5.20
C GLY A 713 18.33 5.62 -3.75
N LYS A 714 17.80 4.80 -2.82
CA LYS A 714 17.81 5.13 -1.39
C LYS A 714 19.18 5.00 -0.74
N GLN A 715 20.03 4.07 -1.20
CA GLN A 715 21.44 4.05 -0.80
C GLN A 715 22.14 5.34 -1.25
N ARG A 716 21.90 5.79 -2.48
CA ARG A 716 22.44 7.06 -2.98
C ARG A 716 21.91 8.27 -2.21
N GLU A 717 20.62 8.28 -1.88
CA GLU A 717 20.01 9.29 -1.02
C GLU A 717 20.69 9.35 0.35
N PHE A 718 20.99 8.19 0.96
CA PHE A 718 21.73 8.12 2.21
C PHE A 718 23.13 8.73 2.08
N THR A 719 23.88 8.38 1.03
CA THR A 719 25.21 8.95 0.79
C THR A 719 25.18 10.46 0.52
N ASP A 720 24.12 10.97 -0.09
CA ASP A 720 23.93 12.42 -0.32
C ASP A 720 23.51 13.19 0.94
N ARG A 721 23.12 12.48 2.01
CA ARG A 721 22.54 13.07 3.20
C ARG A 721 23.57 13.86 4.00
N GLN A 722 23.21 15.10 4.30
CA GLN A 722 23.87 15.87 5.35
C GLN A 722 22.99 15.85 6.59
N THR A 723 23.59 15.56 7.73
CA THR A 723 22.91 15.57 9.02
C THR A 723 22.81 16.99 9.57
N PHE A 724 21.82 17.23 10.44
CA PHE A 724 21.68 18.52 11.10
C PHE A 724 22.82 18.73 12.11
N ALA A 725 23.34 19.97 12.14
CA ALA A 725 24.44 20.33 13.01
C ALA A 725 23.98 20.33 14.49
N PRO A 726 24.85 19.90 15.43
CA PRO A 726 24.59 19.99 16.86
C PRO A 726 24.27 21.42 17.29
N PHE A 727 23.36 21.57 18.26
CA PHE A 727 22.97 22.87 18.77
C PHE A 727 24.00 23.38 19.78
N GLU A 728 24.97 24.20 19.35
CA GLU A 728 25.79 24.94 20.31
C GLU A 728 24.96 26.10 20.88
N LYS A 729 24.75 26.12 22.21
CA LYS A 729 24.26 27.31 22.93
C LYS A 729 25.25 28.44 22.69
N GLY A 730 24.98 29.29 21.70
CA GLY A 730 25.70 30.52 21.49
C GLY A 730 25.70 31.34 22.79
N LYS A 731 26.88 31.54 23.38
CA LYS A 731 27.09 32.64 24.32
C LYS A 731 26.55 33.90 23.65
N LYS A 732 25.68 34.63 24.35
CA LYS A 732 25.05 35.86 23.88
C LYS A 732 26.04 36.70 23.04
N GLY A 733 25.73 36.85 21.75
CA GLY A 733 26.38 37.81 20.86
C GLY A 733 27.60 37.30 20.08
N LYS A 734 27.37 36.51 19.02
CA LYS A 734 27.90 36.66 17.64
C LYS A 734 27.93 35.30 16.93
N LYS A 735 27.28 35.24 15.76
CA LYS A 735 27.31 34.09 14.83
C LYS A 735 28.75 33.82 14.39
N LYS A 736 29.26 32.63 14.68
CA LYS A 736 30.35 31.99 13.91
C LYS A 736 30.07 30.49 13.82
N MET A 737 29.87 30.00 12.61
CA MET A 737 29.88 28.58 12.27
C MET A 737 31.32 28.06 12.36
N LEU A 738 31.51 26.90 12.96
CA LEU A 738 32.73 26.10 12.78
C LEU A 738 32.48 25.11 11.63
N ALA A 739 33.35 25.17 10.62
CA ALA A 739 33.50 24.08 9.66
C ALA A 739 34.28 22.94 10.35
N LYS A 740 33.79 21.70 10.26
CA LYS A 740 34.55 20.52 10.71
C LYS A 740 35.83 20.39 9.86
N ALA A 741 36.94 20.11 10.54
CA ALA A 741 38.22 19.70 9.97
C ALA A 741 38.21 18.21 9.62
#